data_AF-G3GZI7-F1
#
_entry.id   AF-G3GZI7-F1
#
_cell.length_a   1.000
_cell.length_b   1.000
_cell.length_c   1.000
_cell.angle_alpha   90.00
_cell.angle_beta   90.00
_cell.angle_gamma   90.00
#
_symmetry.space_group_name_H-M   'P 1'
#
loop_
_entity.id
_entity.type
_entity.pdbx_description
1 polymer ?
#
loop_
_entity_poly.entity_id
_entity_poly.type
_entity_poly.pdbx_seq_one_letter_code
_entity_poly.pdbx_strand_id
1 'polypeptide(L)'
;MGNQLAGIAPSQILSVESYFSDIHDFEYDKSLGSTRFFKVARAKHREGLVVVKVFAIQDPTLPLTSYKQELEELKIRLHSAQNCLPFQKAAEKASEKAAMLFRQYVRDNLYDRISTRPFLNNIEKRWIAFQILTAVDQAHKSGVRHGDIKTENVMVTSWNWVLLTDFASFKPTYLPEDNPADFNYFFDTSRRRTCYIAPERFVDGGMFATELEYMRDPSTPLVDLNSNQRTRGELKRAMDIFSAGCVIAELFTEGVPLFDLSQLLAYRNGHFFPEQVLNKIEDRSIRELVTQMIHREPEKRLEAEDYLKQQRGNAVPEIFYTFLQPYMAQFAKETFLSADERILVIRKDLGNIIHNLCGHDLPEKAEGEPKESGLVVLVSVITSCLQTLKSCDSKLAALELILHLAPRLSVEILLDRITPYLLHFSNDSVPRVRAEALRTLTKVLALVKEVPRNDVNIYPEYILPGIAHLAQDDATIVRLAYAENIALLAETALRFLELVQLKTLNMENDPDSEEVDEATQPNGDYDTELQALHEMVQQKVVTLLSDPENIVKQTLMENGITRLCVFFGRQKANDVLLSHMITFLNDKNDWHLRGAFFDSIVGVAAYVGWQSSSILKPLLQQGLSDAEEFVIVKALNALTCMCQLGLLQKPHVYEFASDIAPFLCHPNLWIRYGAVGFITVVAHQISTADVYCKLMPYLDPYITQPVIQIERKLVLLSVLKEPVCRSIFDYALRSKDITSLFRHLHMRQKKRNGSLLDCPPPEDPAIAQLLKKLLSQGMTEEEEDKLLALKDFMMKSNRAKANAVDQSHLHDSSQKGVIDLAALGITGRQVDLVKTKQEPDEKRARKHVKQDSNVNEEWKSMFGSLEPPNISQALPKTSDHEVGQTGKPPRSESSAAICVPLSTSPQISEVAHIPSRKPAIQVLSSTVLPSTYQIRITTCKTELQQLIQQKREQCNAERIAKQMMENAEWESKPPPPGEESFLHPCLESKPGV
;
A
#
# COMPACT_ATOMS: atom_id res chain seq x y z
N MET A 1 49.82 -25.65 -15.25
CA MET A 1 50.54 -25.00 -14.13
C MET A 1 50.35 -25.71 -12.79
N GLY A 2 49.28 -26.50 -12.57
CA GLY A 2 48.91 -27.01 -11.24
C GLY A 2 50.06 -27.68 -10.48
N ASN A 3 50.81 -28.59 -11.13
CA ASN A 3 51.88 -29.35 -10.46
C ASN A 3 53.12 -28.54 -10.04
N GLN A 4 53.34 -27.34 -10.57
CA GLN A 4 54.44 -26.46 -10.10
C GLN A 4 54.00 -25.56 -8.94
N LEU A 5 52.75 -25.07 -8.96
CA LEU A 5 52.20 -24.22 -7.90
C LEU A 5 51.67 -25.01 -6.68
N ALA A 6 51.40 -26.31 -6.82
CA ALA A 6 50.93 -27.16 -5.73
C ALA A 6 52.06 -27.73 -4.84
N GLY A 7 53.33 -27.61 -5.27
CA GLY A 7 54.46 -28.27 -4.60
C GLY A 7 55.07 -27.52 -3.41
N ILE A 8 54.79 -26.21 -3.26
CA ILE A 8 55.40 -25.36 -2.23
C ILE A 8 54.36 -25.05 -1.14
N ALA A 9 54.51 -25.68 0.02
CA ALA A 9 53.72 -25.31 1.19
C ALA A 9 54.11 -23.90 1.65
N PRO A 10 53.17 -22.95 1.81
CA PRO A 10 53.50 -21.59 2.23
C PRO A 10 54.04 -21.58 3.67
N SER A 11 55.16 -20.88 3.88
CA SER A 11 55.85 -20.81 5.17
C SER A 11 55.02 -20.16 6.30
N GLN A 12 53.99 -19.39 5.96
CA GLN A 12 52.96 -18.92 6.88
C GLN A 12 51.57 -18.96 6.23
N ILE A 13 50.61 -19.64 6.87
CA ILE A 13 49.19 -19.64 6.45
C ILE A 13 48.47 -18.48 7.16
N LEU A 14 48.52 -17.30 6.56
CA LEU A 14 47.83 -16.10 7.05
C LEU A 14 46.29 -16.20 6.92
N SER A 15 45.54 -15.62 7.86
CA SER A 15 44.07 -15.53 7.79
C SER A 15 43.62 -14.57 6.69
N VAL A 16 42.39 -14.72 6.16
CA VAL A 16 41.90 -13.82 5.09
C VAL A 16 41.85 -12.36 5.57
N GLU A 17 41.42 -12.16 6.81
CA GLU A 17 41.39 -10.90 7.55
C GLU A 17 42.77 -10.21 7.63
N SER A 18 43.83 -10.95 7.94
CA SER A 18 45.19 -10.37 8.08
C SER A 18 45.78 -9.75 6.82
N TYR A 19 45.15 -9.92 5.65
CA TYR A 19 45.56 -9.19 4.45
C TYR A 19 44.93 -7.78 4.34
N PHE A 20 43.81 -7.52 5.05
CA PHE A 20 43.06 -6.25 5.03
C PHE A 20 43.67 -5.14 5.89
N SER A 21 44.59 -5.45 6.81
CA SER A 21 45.19 -4.51 7.78
C SER A 21 45.73 -3.21 7.16
N ASP A 22 46.13 -3.26 5.89
CA ASP A 22 46.85 -2.19 5.20
C ASP A 22 45.96 -1.53 4.10
N ILE A 23 44.64 -1.70 4.18
CA ILE A 23 43.67 -1.22 3.17
C ILE A 23 42.58 -0.37 3.84
N HIS A 24 42.87 0.91 4.06
CA HIS A 24 42.01 1.84 4.81
C HIS A 24 40.64 2.14 4.16
N ASP A 25 40.44 1.80 2.89
CA ASP A 25 39.16 1.98 2.19
C ASP A 25 38.16 0.83 2.43
N PHE A 26 38.62 -0.35 2.89
CA PHE A 26 37.82 -1.58 2.92
C PHE A 26 37.89 -2.30 4.28
N GLU A 27 36.78 -2.31 5.02
CA GLU A 27 36.63 -3.04 6.29
C GLU A 27 36.29 -4.51 6.04
N TYR A 28 37.06 -5.46 6.58
CA TYR A 28 36.72 -6.89 6.52
C TYR A 28 35.42 -7.19 7.29
N ASP A 29 34.54 -8.00 6.70
CA ASP A 29 33.22 -8.31 7.27
C ASP A 29 33.01 -9.81 7.50
N LYS A 30 33.26 -10.66 6.49
CA LYS A 30 33.14 -12.12 6.64
C LYS A 30 33.92 -12.89 5.58
N SER A 31 34.57 -13.99 5.95
CA SER A 31 35.07 -14.97 4.98
C SER A 31 33.91 -15.63 4.22
N LEU A 32 34.01 -15.67 2.89
CA LEU A 32 33.11 -16.40 1.98
C LEU A 32 33.71 -17.77 1.57
N GLY A 33 34.76 -18.22 2.27
CA GLY A 33 35.45 -19.49 2.04
C GLY A 33 36.79 -19.34 1.33
N SER A 34 37.38 -20.48 0.95
CA SER A 34 38.61 -20.53 0.15
C SER A 34 38.48 -21.58 -0.93
N THR A 35 38.81 -21.18 -2.16
CA THR A 35 39.13 -22.12 -3.24
C THR A 35 40.59 -22.60 -3.07
N ARG A 36 41.09 -23.46 -3.98
CA ARG A 36 42.51 -23.82 -4.01
C ARG A 36 43.44 -22.67 -4.45
N PHE A 37 42.90 -21.59 -5.01
CA PHE A 37 43.64 -20.54 -5.70
C PHE A 37 43.44 -19.15 -5.07
N PHE A 38 42.19 -18.80 -4.72
CA PHE A 38 41.82 -17.59 -3.99
C PHE A 38 41.20 -17.91 -2.61
N LYS A 39 41.60 -17.13 -1.61
CA LYS A 39 40.80 -16.89 -0.38
C LYS A 39 39.75 -15.82 -0.70
N VAL A 40 38.51 -15.98 -0.25
CA VAL A 40 37.41 -15.07 -0.60
C VAL A 40 36.81 -14.45 0.66
N ALA A 41 36.60 -13.13 0.64
CA ALA A 41 35.95 -12.39 1.72
C ALA A 41 34.90 -11.42 1.19
N ARG A 42 33.92 -11.13 2.03
CA ARG A 42 33.06 -9.95 1.96
C ARG A 42 33.69 -8.84 2.79
N ALA A 43 33.65 -7.62 2.27
CA ALA A 43 34.12 -6.42 2.93
C ALA A 43 33.14 -5.26 2.70
N LYS A 44 33.21 -4.23 3.55
CA LYS A 44 32.45 -2.99 3.42
C LYS A 44 33.32 -1.93 2.76
N HIS A 45 32.78 -1.27 1.75
CA HIS A 45 33.27 -0.02 1.17
C HIS A 45 32.32 1.11 1.55
N ARG A 46 32.72 2.38 1.39
CA ARG A 46 31.85 3.55 1.62
C ARG A 46 30.59 3.56 0.75
N GLU A 47 30.62 2.85 -0.37
CA GLU A 47 29.54 2.75 -1.36
C GLU A 47 28.70 1.46 -1.23
N GLY A 48 29.06 0.54 -0.32
CA GLY A 48 28.34 -0.72 -0.10
C GLY A 48 29.24 -1.94 0.08
N LEU A 49 28.66 -3.13 -0.03
CA LEU A 49 29.38 -4.40 0.16
C LEU A 49 30.11 -4.85 -1.11
N VAL A 50 31.33 -5.37 -0.94
CA VAL A 50 32.17 -5.92 -2.01
C VAL A 50 32.64 -7.34 -1.70
N VAL A 51 32.94 -8.10 -2.76
CA VAL A 51 33.71 -9.34 -2.70
C VAL A 51 35.17 -9.01 -3.00
N VAL A 52 36.06 -9.50 -2.14
CA VAL A 52 37.52 -9.45 -2.32
C VAL A 52 38.04 -10.88 -2.48
N LYS A 53 38.71 -11.15 -3.61
CA LYS A 53 39.45 -12.39 -3.83
C LYS A 53 40.93 -12.12 -3.63
N VAL A 54 41.51 -12.75 -2.62
CA VAL A 54 42.91 -12.60 -2.22
C VAL A 54 43.72 -13.78 -2.76
N PHE A 55 44.66 -13.48 -3.65
CA PHE A 55 45.70 -14.41 -4.09
C PHE A 55 46.93 -14.22 -3.21
N ALA A 56 47.39 -15.28 -2.55
CA ALA A 56 48.60 -15.25 -1.73
C ALA A 56 49.82 -15.47 -2.64
N ILE A 57 50.71 -14.49 -2.71
CA ILE A 57 51.89 -14.58 -3.57
C ILE A 57 52.92 -15.44 -2.84
N GLN A 58 53.19 -16.63 -3.40
CA GLN A 58 54.17 -17.59 -2.89
C GLN A 58 55.51 -17.50 -3.64
N ASP A 59 55.45 -17.10 -4.91
CA ASP A 59 56.60 -16.92 -5.80
C ASP A 59 56.55 -15.48 -6.37
N PRO A 60 57.51 -14.61 -6.05
CA PRO A 60 57.54 -13.23 -6.54
C PRO A 60 57.96 -13.11 -8.01
N THR A 61 58.39 -14.20 -8.67
CA THR A 61 58.73 -14.20 -10.11
C THR A 61 57.49 -14.33 -11.02
N LEU A 62 56.29 -14.53 -10.44
CA LEU A 62 55.04 -14.60 -11.18
C LEU A 62 54.73 -13.25 -11.87
N PRO A 63 54.42 -13.23 -13.18
CA PRO A 63 54.20 -11.99 -13.93
C PRO A 63 52.79 -11.43 -13.71
N LEU A 64 52.47 -11.01 -12.48
CA LEU A 64 51.13 -10.56 -12.07
C LEU A 64 50.66 -9.32 -12.86
N THR A 65 51.58 -8.45 -13.26
CA THR A 65 51.30 -7.21 -14.00
C THR A 65 50.57 -7.46 -15.32
N SER A 66 50.83 -8.56 -16.04
CA SER A 66 50.15 -8.87 -17.30
C SER A 66 48.70 -9.33 -17.07
N TYR A 67 48.46 -10.16 -16.05
CA TYR A 67 47.09 -10.52 -15.63
C TYR A 67 46.30 -9.30 -15.16
N LYS A 68 46.94 -8.33 -14.51
CA LYS A 68 46.33 -7.06 -14.10
C LYS A 68 45.93 -6.20 -15.32
N GLN A 69 46.76 -6.17 -16.37
CA GLN A 69 46.42 -5.52 -17.63
C GLN A 69 45.26 -6.24 -18.34
N GLU A 70 45.31 -7.57 -18.46
CA GLU A 70 44.21 -8.39 -19.00
C GLU A 70 42.86 -8.10 -18.27
N LEU A 71 42.89 -7.91 -16.95
CA LEU A 71 41.69 -7.64 -16.15
C LEU A 71 41.12 -6.22 -16.32
N GLU A 72 41.95 -5.18 -16.39
CA GLU A 72 41.46 -3.81 -16.66
C GLU A 72 41.00 -3.68 -18.14
N GLU A 73 41.62 -4.40 -19.09
CA GLU A 73 41.10 -4.52 -20.46
C GLU A 73 39.72 -5.19 -20.52
N LEU A 74 39.52 -6.31 -19.80
CA LEU A 74 38.23 -6.98 -19.70
C LEU A 74 37.16 -6.05 -19.13
N LYS A 75 37.49 -5.29 -18.09
CA LYS A 75 36.61 -4.28 -17.48
C LYS A 75 36.23 -3.17 -18.45
N ILE A 76 37.18 -2.63 -19.22
CA ILE A 76 36.90 -1.61 -20.26
C ILE A 76 35.98 -2.19 -21.34
N ARG A 77 36.26 -3.40 -21.83
CA ARG A 77 35.49 -4.07 -22.91
C ARG A 77 34.08 -4.48 -22.49
N LEU A 78 33.85 -4.72 -21.21
CA LEU A 78 32.55 -5.11 -20.64
C LEU A 78 31.78 -3.96 -19.99
N HIS A 79 32.26 -2.71 -20.01
CA HIS A 79 31.57 -1.58 -19.38
C HIS A 79 30.15 -1.32 -19.94
N SER A 80 29.89 -1.67 -21.21
CA SER A 80 28.55 -1.61 -21.82
C SER A 80 27.69 -2.85 -21.60
N ALA A 81 28.23 -3.93 -21.02
CA ALA A 81 27.57 -5.23 -20.88
C ALA A 81 26.80 -5.32 -19.55
N GLN A 82 25.53 -4.90 -19.57
CA GLN A 82 24.64 -4.79 -18.40
C GLN A 82 24.40 -6.10 -17.62
N ASN A 83 24.68 -7.25 -18.23
CA ASN A 83 24.55 -8.57 -17.60
C ASN A 83 25.93 -9.21 -17.29
N CYS A 84 27.02 -8.44 -17.38
CA CYS A 84 28.38 -8.86 -17.04
C CYS A 84 28.95 -7.99 -15.92
N LEU A 85 29.45 -8.61 -14.85
CA LEU A 85 30.10 -7.93 -13.73
C LEU A 85 31.58 -8.38 -13.64
N PRO A 86 32.50 -7.71 -14.37
CA PRO A 86 33.93 -7.93 -14.24
C PRO A 86 34.46 -7.44 -12.88
N PHE A 87 35.72 -7.74 -12.57
CA PHE A 87 36.42 -7.12 -11.45
C PHE A 87 36.62 -5.62 -11.72
N GLN A 88 36.31 -4.79 -10.72
CA GLN A 88 36.28 -3.33 -10.84
C GLN A 88 37.61 -2.67 -10.41
N LYS A 89 38.43 -3.39 -9.64
CA LYS A 89 39.76 -2.95 -9.19
C LYS A 89 40.64 -4.18 -8.98
N ALA A 90 41.86 -4.15 -9.52
CA ALA A 90 42.92 -5.09 -9.21
C ALA A 90 44.07 -4.36 -8.46
N ALA A 91 44.36 -4.79 -7.23
CA ALA A 91 45.38 -4.19 -6.39
C ALA A 91 46.51 -5.18 -6.08
N GLU A 92 47.75 -4.77 -6.32
CA GLU A 92 48.95 -5.46 -5.84
C GLU A 92 49.40 -4.78 -4.54
N LYS A 93 49.70 -5.56 -3.50
CA LYS A 93 50.09 -5.00 -2.19
C LYS A 93 51.57 -4.59 -2.22
N ALA A 94 51.89 -3.38 -1.75
CA ALA A 94 53.26 -2.84 -1.68
C ALA A 94 54.24 -3.63 -0.75
N SER A 95 53.76 -4.69 -0.11
CA SER A 95 54.56 -5.67 0.66
C SER A 95 54.77 -7.00 -0.10
N GLU A 96 54.43 -7.08 -1.39
CA GLU A 96 54.66 -8.21 -2.32
C GLU A 96 53.98 -9.55 -1.96
N LYS A 97 53.32 -9.68 -0.81
CA LYS A 97 52.76 -10.95 -0.28
C LYS A 97 51.35 -11.30 -0.78
N ALA A 98 50.65 -10.39 -1.45
CA ALA A 98 49.30 -10.65 -1.95
C ALA A 98 48.89 -9.75 -3.12
N ALA A 99 48.05 -10.30 -4.00
CA ALA A 99 47.25 -9.56 -4.97
C ALA A 99 45.76 -9.71 -4.64
N MET A 100 44.96 -8.69 -4.91
CA MET A 100 43.53 -8.63 -4.57
C MET A 100 42.67 -8.17 -5.75
N LEU A 101 41.58 -8.88 -5.99
CA LEU A 101 40.56 -8.55 -6.98
C LEU A 101 39.26 -8.17 -6.28
N PHE A 102 38.68 -7.03 -6.65
CA PHE A 102 37.47 -6.46 -6.03
C PHE A 102 36.31 -6.44 -7.02
N ARG A 103 35.12 -6.91 -6.62
CA ARG A 103 33.84 -6.70 -7.34
C ARG A 103 32.71 -6.40 -6.36
N GLN A 104 31.58 -5.90 -6.86
CA GLN A 104 30.37 -5.71 -6.04
C GLN A 104 29.91 -7.05 -5.44
N TYR A 105 29.41 -7.02 -4.20
CA TYR A 105 28.75 -8.17 -3.58
C TYR A 105 27.30 -8.27 -4.08
N VAL A 106 27.01 -9.37 -4.76
CA VAL A 106 25.65 -9.85 -5.01
C VAL A 106 25.39 -10.99 -4.03
N ARG A 107 24.19 -11.04 -3.44
CA ARG A 107 23.90 -11.88 -2.28
C ARG A 107 23.90 -13.38 -2.62
N ASP A 108 23.19 -13.76 -3.67
CA ASP A 108 22.88 -15.13 -4.03
C ASP A 108 23.47 -15.45 -5.43
N ASN A 109 24.03 -16.64 -5.61
CA ASN A 109 24.38 -17.18 -6.93
C ASN A 109 23.22 -18.06 -7.45
N LEU A 110 23.27 -18.47 -8.71
CA LEU A 110 22.17 -19.22 -9.33
C LEU A 110 21.95 -20.59 -8.66
N TYR A 111 23.01 -21.28 -8.24
CA TYR A 111 22.90 -22.55 -7.53
C TYR A 111 22.13 -22.41 -6.20
N ASP A 112 22.51 -21.44 -5.38
CA ASP A 112 21.80 -21.15 -4.11
C ASP A 112 20.38 -20.59 -4.36
N ARG A 113 20.17 -19.86 -5.48
CA ARG A 113 18.87 -19.27 -5.83
C ARG A 113 17.83 -20.32 -6.25
N ILE A 114 18.22 -21.38 -6.96
CA ILE A 114 17.29 -22.44 -7.40
C ILE A 114 16.61 -23.09 -6.19
N SER A 115 17.37 -23.40 -5.15
CA SER A 115 16.92 -24.14 -3.96
C SER A 115 16.29 -23.28 -2.85
N THR A 116 16.16 -21.96 -3.03
CA THR A 116 15.64 -21.03 -2.01
C THR A 116 14.19 -20.61 -2.28
N ARG A 117 13.37 -20.57 -1.22
CA ARG A 117 11.98 -20.10 -1.28
C ARG A 117 11.90 -18.56 -1.31
N PRO A 118 10.93 -17.96 -2.04
CA PRO A 118 10.00 -18.61 -2.94
C PRO A 118 10.72 -19.19 -4.17
N PHE A 119 10.33 -20.39 -4.58
CA PHE A 119 10.93 -21.08 -5.72
C PHE A 119 10.70 -20.32 -7.03
N LEU A 120 11.55 -20.54 -8.03
CA LEU A 120 11.44 -19.87 -9.33
C LEU A 120 10.32 -20.49 -10.16
N ASN A 121 9.29 -19.70 -10.49
CA ASN A 121 8.24 -20.14 -11.41
C ASN A 121 8.82 -20.31 -12.82
N ASN A 122 8.21 -21.14 -13.68
CA ASN A 122 8.76 -21.46 -15.01
C ASN A 122 9.06 -20.21 -15.88
N ILE A 123 8.27 -19.13 -15.75
CA ILE A 123 8.56 -17.86 -16.42
C ILE A 123 9.80 -17.12 -15.88
N GLU A 124 10.11 -17.26 -14.60
CA GLU A 124 11.35 -16.72 -14.00
C GLU A 124 12.57 -17.58 -14.37
N LYS A 125 12.40 -18.91 -14.47
CA LYS A 125 13.42 -19.81 -15.05
C LYS A 125 13.74 -19.38 -16.49
N ARG A 126 12.73 -19.12 -17.33
CA ARG A 126 12.90 -18.56 -18.69
C ARG A 126 13.56 -17.17 -18.68
N TRP A 127 13.16 -16.26 -17.79
CA TRP A 127 13.75 -14.91 -17.67
C TRP A 127 15.23 -14.93 -17.28
N ILE A 128 15.64 -15.84 -16.41
CA ILE A 128 17.05 -16.05 -16.05
C ILE A 128 17.82 -16.66 -17.23
N ALA A 129 17.30 -17.70 -17.89
CA ALA A 129 17.95 -18.30 -19.06
C ALA A 129 18.15 -17.31 -20.22
N PHE A 130 17.14 -16.47 -20.50
CA PHE A 130 17.23 -15.37 -21.46
C PHE A 130 18.37 -14.39 -21.13
N GLN A 131 18.50 -13.98 -19.86
CA GLN A 131 19.58 -13.09 -19.44
C GLN A 131 20.96 -13.77 -19.46
N ILE A 132 21.06 -15.08 -19.21
CA ILE A 132 22.32 -15.84 -19.33
C ILE A 132 22.80 -15.82 -20.79
N LEU A 133 21.92 -16.14 -21.75
CA LEU A 133 22.24 -16.04 -23.19
C LEU A 133 22.61 -14.60 -23.57
N THR A 134 21.88 -13.61 -23.05
CA THR A 134 22.16 -12.19 -23.28
C THR A 134 23.51 -11.75 -22.70
N ALA A 135 23.94 -12.27 -21.55
CA ALA A 135 25.26 -12.02 -20.98
C ALA A 135 26.40 -12.62 -21.84
N VAL A 136 26.20 -13.84 -22.35
CA VAL A 136 27.15 -14.49 -23.25
C VAL A 136 27.26 -13.72 -24.57
N ASP A 137 26.12 -13.29 -25.15
CA ASP A 137 26.06 -12.46 -26.34
C ASP A 137 26.78 -11.11 -26.16
N GLN A 138 26.48 -10.38 -25.07
CA GLN A 138 27.17 -9.13 -24.73
C GLN A 138 28.69 -9.31 -24.63
N ALA A 139 29.16 -10.35 -23.93
CA ALA A 139 30.58 -10.65 -23.84
C ALA A 139 31.20 -11.02 -25.20
N HIS A 140 30.53 -11.88 -25.98
CA HIS A 140 31.01 -12.35 -27.29
C HIS A 140 31.07 -11.23 -28.32
N LYS A 141 30.15 -10.25 -28.27
CA LYS A 141 30.17 -9.02 -29.07
C LYS A 141 31.29 -8.07 -28.67
N SER A 142 31.57 -7.93 -27.38
CA SER A 142 32.81 -7.30 -26.89
C SER A 142 34.09 -8.10 -27.21
N GLY A 143 33.97 -9.25 -27.88
CA GLY A 143 35.07 -10.17 -28.26
C GLY A 143 35.68 -10.93 -27.08
N VAL A 144 35.04 -10.88 -25.91
CA VAL A 144 35.43 -11.56 -24.67
C VAL A 144 34.84 -12.97 -24.68
N ARG A 145 35.56 -13.93 -24.10
CA ARG A 145 35.08 -15.29 -23.81
C ARG A 145 35.31 -15.58 -22.33
N HIS A 146 34.46 -16.37 -21.71
CA HIS A 146 34.46 -16.53 -20.25
C HIS A 146 35.29 -17.73 -19.78
N GLY A 147 35.17 -18.88 -20.44
CA GLY A 147 35.93 -20.10 -20.16
C GLY A 147 35.65 -20.78 -18.81
N ASP A 148 34.62 -20.34 -18.06
CA ASP A 148 34.27 -20.85 -16.71
C ASP A 148 32.79 -20.56 -16.38
N ILE A 149 31.86 -20.72 -17.32
CA ILE A 149 30.43 -20.49 -17.04
C ILE A 149 29.89 -21.68 -16.24
N LYS A 150 29.32 -21.40 -15.06
CA LYS A 150 28.73 -22.36 -14.12
C LYS A 150 27.77 -21.66 -13.16
N THR A 151 26.89 -22.41 -12.50
CA THR A 151 25.86 -21.87 -11.60
C THR A 151 26.43 -21.06 -10.43
N GLU A 152 27.66 -21.32 -9.97
CA GLU A 152 28.30 -20.53 -8.91
C GLU A 152 28.86 -19.17 -9.39
N ASN A 153 29.11 -19.01 -10.69
CA ASN A 153 29.64 -17.78 -11.30
C ASN A 153 28.54 -16.86 -11.87
N VAL A 154 27.34 -17.40 -12.09
CA VAL A 154 26.13 -16.64 -12.45
C VAL A 154 25.51 -16.09 -11.15
N MET A 155 25.65 -14.79 -10.91
CA MET A 155 25.03 -14.13 -9.76
C MET A 155 23.60 -13.69 -10.08
N VAL A 156 22.71 -13.75 -9.08
CA VAL A 156 21.30 -13.38 -9.23
C VAL A 156 20.92 -12.37 -8.14
N THR A 157 20.26 -11.28 -8.53
CA THR A 157 19.76 -10.28 -7.56
C THR A 157 18.44 -10.71 -6.94
N SER A 158 18.02 -10.01 -5.87
CA SER A 158 16.71 -10.18 -5.22
C SER A 158 15.49 -9.92 -6.12
N TRP A 159 15.70 -9.44 -7.36
CA TRP A 159 14.67 -9.19 -8.38
C TRP A 159 14.92 -10.01 -9.66
N ASN A 160 15.67 -11.12 -9.54
CA ASN A 160 16.04 -12.04 -10.63
C ASN A 160 16.76 -11.37 -11.82
N TRP A 161 17.48 -10.26 -11.60
CA TRP A 161 18.45 -9.75 -12.59
C TRP A 161 19.74 -10.56 -12.53
N VAL A 162 20.26 -10.95 -13.69
CA VAL A 162 21.43 -11.82 -13.81
C VAL A 162 22.70 -11.03 -14.11
N LEU A 163 23.76 -11.34 -13.37
CA LEU A 163 25.11 -10.80 -13.55
C LEU A 163 26.12 -11.95 -13.63
N LEU A 164 26.65 -12.20 -14.83
CA LEU A 164 27.74 -13.15 -15.05
C LEU A 164 29.05 -12.57 -14.48
N THR A 165 29.69 -13.28 -13.56
CA THR A 165 30.89 -12.81 -12.84
C THR A 165 32.08 -13.74 -13.00
N ASP A 166 33.25 -13.24 -12.60
CA ASP A 166 34.46 -14.06 -12.42
C ASP A 166 35.07 -14.61 -13.74
N PHE A 167 34.97 -13.82 -14.82
CA PHE A 167 35.71 -13.98 -16.09
C PHE A 167 37.19 -14.31 -15.83
N ALA A 168 37.67 -15.44 -16.35
CA ALA A 168 38.89 -16.08 -15.86
C ALA A 168 39.97 -16.31 -16.94
N SER A 169 40.49 -15.23 -17.54
CA SER A 169 41.56 -15.29 -18.58
C SER A 169 42.85 -16.01 -18.14
N PHE A 170 43.03 -16.17 -16.84
CA PHE A 170 44.17 -16.83 -16.20
C PHE A 170 44.02 -18.37 -16.07
N LYS A 171 42.87 -18.96 -16.43
CA LYS A 171 42.70 -20.43 -16.46
C LYS A 171 43.19 -21.02 -17.80
N PRO A 172 43.64 -22.29 -17.83
CA PRO A 172 43.99 -22.95 -19.08
C PRO A 172 42.77 -23.22 -19.96
N THR A 173 42.88 -23.03 -21.28
CA THR A 173 41.82 -23.42 -22.22
C THR A 173 41.73 -24.93 -22.34
N TYR A 174 42.84 -25.60 -22.63
CA TYR A 174 42.91 -27.05 -22.83
C TYR A 174 43.37 -27.79 -21.56
N LEU A 175 42.85 -29.00 -21.37
CA LEU A 175 43.08 -29.89 -20.23
C LEU A 175 43.45 -31.30 -20.72
N PRO A 176 44.40 -31.99 -20.08
CA PRO A 176 44.70 -33.39 -20.41
C PRO A 176 43.55 -34.30 -19.97
N GLU A 177 43.09 -35.20 -20.85
CA GLU A 177 42.08 -36.22 -20.52
C GLU A 177 42.60 -37.22 -19.48
N ASP A 178 43.86 -37.68 -19.65
CA ASP A 178 44.49 -38.71 -18.81
C ASP A 178 44.73 -38.29 -17.35
N ASN A 179 44.61 -36.99 -17.02
CA ASN A 179 44.97 -36.46 -15.72
C ASN A 179 43.98 -35.39 -15.20
N PRO A 180 43.04 -35.75 -14.31
CA PRO A 180 42.05 -34.80 -13.79
C PRO A 180 42.62 -33.79 -12.77
N ALA A 181 43.94 -33.73 -12.53
CA ALA A 181 44.54 -32.83 -11.55
C ALA A 181 44.31 -31.34 -11.85
N ASP A 182 44.57 -30.86 -13.08
CA ASP A 182 44.33 -29.45 -13.44
C ASP A 182 42.82 -29.12 -13.46
N PHE A 183 41.94 -30.06 -13.85
CA PHE A 183 40.48 -29.89 -13.70
C PHE A 183 40.06 -29.72 -12.24
N ASN A 184 40.50 -30.63 -11.37
CA ASN A 184 40.22 -30.61 -9.93
C ASN A 184 40.86 -29.41 -9.20
N TYR A 185 41.84 -28.73 -9.82
CA TYR A 185 42.51 -27.56 -9.28
C TYR A 185 41.83 -26.25 -9.72
N PHE A 186 41.54 -26.09 -11.01
CA PHE A 186 41.02 -24.84 -11.58
C PHE A 186 39.49 -24.78 -11.68
N PHE A 187 38.78 -25.91 -11.81
CA PHE A 187 37.36 -25.94 -12.21
C PHE A 187 36.42 -26.52 -11.15
N ASP A 188 36.71 -27.71 -10.58
CA ASP A 188 35.95 -28.27 -9.42
C ASP A 188 36.35 -27.59 -8.10
N THR A 189 36.19 -26.27 -8.04
CA THR A 189 36.49 -25.46 -6.85
C THR A 189 35.46 -25.65 -5.73
N SER A 190 34.24 -26.07 -6.08
CA SER A 190 33.13 -26.31 -5.14
C SER A 190 33.09 -27.76 -4.62
N ARG A 191 33.92 -28.68 -5.14
CA ARG A 191 33.96 -30.13 -4.82
C ARG A 191 32.64 -30.86 -5.12
N ARG A 192 31.78 -30.27 -5.95
CA ARG A 192 30.48 -30.84 -6.36
C ARG A 192 30.65 -31.96 -7.40
N ARG A 193 31.86 -32.13 -7.96
CA ARG A 193 32.20 -33.07 -9.05
C ARG A 193 31.48 -32.81 -10.38
N THR A 194 30.74 -31.70 -10.48
CA THR A 194 30.00 -31.23 -11.66
C THR A 194 30.94 -30.70 -12.74
N CYS A 195 30.66 -31.01 -14.01
CA CYS A 195 31.46 -30.56 -15.14
C CYS A 195 30.62 -29.74 -16.14
N TYR A 196 30.86 -28.43 -16.16
CA TYR A 196 30.28 -27.49 -17.13
C TYR A 196 31.19 -27.28 -18.37
N ILE A 197 32.38 -27.87 -18.38
CA ILE A 197 33.42 -27.59 -19.37
C ILE A 197 33.09 -28.29 -20.69
N ALA A 198 33.28 -27.59 -21.81
CA ALA A 198 33.01 -28.14 -23.13
C ALA A 198 33.94 -29.33 -23.48
N PRO A 199 33.43 -30.41 -24.11
CA PRO A 199 34.19 -31.65 -24.31
C PRO A 199 35.44 -31.46 -25.19
N GLU A 200 35.42 -30.51 -26.14
CA GLU A 200 36.58 -30.17 -26.98
C GLU A 200 37.71 -29.44 -26.24
N ARG A 201 37.55 -29.14 -24.95
CA ARG A 201 38.64 -28.63 -24.09
C ARG A 201 39.46 -29.73 -23.45
N PHE A 202 39.01 -30.99 -23.51
CA PHE A 202 39.79 -32.15 -23.11
C PHE A 202 40.53 -32.71 -24.34
N VAL A 203 41.84 -32.89 -24.20
CA VAL A 203 42.74 -33.34 -25.26
C VAL A 203 43.65 -34.46 -24.76
N ASP A 204 43.89 -35.42 -25.64
CA ASP A 204 44.69 -36.61 -25.43
C ASP A 204 46.16 -36.22 -25.14
N GLY A 205 46.86 -36.92 -24.25
CA GLY A 205 48.22 -36.53 -23.83
C GLY A 205 49.23 -36.30 -24.96
N GLY A 206 49.10 -37.01 -26.09
CA GLY A 206 49.90 -36.80 -27.30
C GLY A 206 49.57 -35.50 -28.06
N MET A 207 48.28 -35.19 -28.22
CA MET A 207 47.85 -33.94 -28.86
C MET A 207 48.11 -32.72 -27.98
N PHE A 208 47.96 -32.84 -26.65
CA PHE A 208 48.32 -31.80 -25.70
C PHE A 208 49.80 -31.36 -25.86
N ALA A 209 50.71 -32.33 -26.03
CA ALA A 209 52.11 -32.03 -26.34
C ALA A 209 52.29 -31.41 -27.74
N THR A 210 51.58 -31.91 -28.76
CA THR A 210 51.71 -31.39 -30.14
C THR A 210 51.14 -29.98 -30.30
N GLU A 211 50.05 -29.62 -29.62
CA GLU A 211 49.52 -28.24 -29.60
C GLU A 211 50.49 -27.28 -28.88
N LEU A 212 51.10 -27.71 -27.77
CA LEU A 212 52.16 -26.97 -27.09
C LEU A 212 53.42 -26.77 -27.96
N GLU A 213 53.70 -27.68 -28.89
CA GLU A 213 54.80 -27.52 -29.85
C GLU A 213 54.42 -26.71 -31.09
N TYR A 214 53.20 -26.83 -31.62
CA TYR A 214 52.73 -26.04 -32.77
C TYR A 214 52.63 -24.53 -32.48
N MET A 215 52.55 -24.13 -31.21
CA MET A 215 52.63 -22.72 -30.79
C MET A 215 54.08 -22.17 -30.68
N ARG A 216 55.09 -22.95 -31.08
CA ARG A 216 56.47 -22.44 -31.31
C ARG A 216 56.59 -21.83 -32.72
N ASP A 217 56.24 -20.55 -32.87
CA ASP A 217 56.61 -19.79 -34.05
C ASP A 217 58.15 -19.67 -34.18
N PRO A 218 58.78 -20.16 -35.27
CA PRO A 218 60.23 -20.05 -35.48
C PRO A 218 60.76 -18.62 -35.63
N SER A 219 59.88 -17.62 -35.81
CA SER A 219 60.25 -16.25 -36.16
C SER A 219 60.70 -15.38 -34.98
N THR A 220 60.44 -15.79 -33.73
CA THR A 220 60.76 -14.96 -32.55
C THR A 220 62.14 -15.27 -31.94
N PRO A 221 63.03 -14.27 -31.74
CA PRO A 221 64.39 -14.49 -31.27
C PRO A 221 64.46 -14.90 -29.79
N LEU A 222 65.53 -15.63 -29.45
CA LEU A 222 65.77 -16.40 -28.23
C LEU A 222 65.86 -15.62 -26.88
N VAL A 223 65.43 -14.37 -26.83
CA VAL A 223 65.71 -13.45 -25.69
C VAL A 223 64.46 -13.13 -24.84
N ASP A 224 63.24 -13.17 -25.40
CA ASP A 224 61.99 -12.86 -24.69
C ASP A 224 61.30 -14.11 -24.09
N LEU A 225 62.02 -14.82 -23.22
CA LEU A 225 61.64 -16.15 -22.71
C LEU A 225 60.57 -16.17 -21.60
N ASN A 226 60.02 -15.03 -21.17
CA ASN A 226 59.11 -14.93 -20.01
C ASN A 226 57.60 -14.96 -20.34
N SER A 227 57.20 -15.66 -21.41
CA SER A 227 55.85 -15.56 -22.00
C SER A 227 54.86 -16.65 -21.57
N ASN A 228 54.40 -16.59 -20.30
CA ASN A 228 53.32 -17.43 -19.72
C ASN A 228 51.92 -17.27 -20.37
N GLN A 229 51.82 -16.58 -21.50
CA GLN A 229 50.63 -16.55 -22.37
C GLN A 229 50.67 -17.64 -23.46
N ARG A 230 51.87 -18.11 -23.85
CA ARG A 230 52.06 -19.07 -24.97
C ARG A 230 51.53 -20.49 -24.71
N THR A 231 51.14 -20.82 -23.48
CA THR A 231 50.64 -22.15 -23.08
C THR A 231 49.12 -22.20 -22.88
N ARG A 232 48.38 -21.11 -23.14
CA ARG A 232 46.95 -21.03 -22.76
C ARG A 232 45.97 -21.59 -23.81
N GLY A 233 46.22 -21.39 -25.11
CA GLY A 233 45.27 -21.71 -26.19
C GLY A 233 44.08 -20.73 -26.30
N GLU A 234 43.53 -20.50 -27.50
CA GLU A 234 42.42 -19.55 -27.68
C GLU A 234 41.05 -20.15 -27.31
N LEU A 235 40.29 -19.43 -26.45
CA LEU A 235 38.90 -19.75 -26.12
C LEU A 235 37.96 -19.48 -27.31
N LYS A 236 37.29 -20.54 -27.77
CA LYS A 236 36.28 -20.49 -28.84
C LYS A 236 34.90 -20.17 -28.27
N ARG A 237 34.08 -19.38 -28.98
CA ARG A 237 32.71 -19.01 -28.55
C ARG A 237 31.84 -20.23 -28.20
N ALA A 238 31.92 -21.29 -29.01
CA ALA A 238 31.20 -22.55 -28.81
C ALA A 238 31.47 -23.24 -27.45
N MET A 239 32.61 -22.97 -26.79
CA MET A 239 32.93 -23.53 -25.46
C MET A 239 32.07 -22.89 -24.36
N ASP A 240 31.86 -21.57 -24.43
CA ASP A 240 30.96 -20.85 -23.51
C ASP A 240 29.51 -21.26 -23.73
N ILE A 241 29.10 -21.50 -24.99
CA ILE A 241 27.74 -21.96 -25.34
C ILE A 241 27.40 -23.31 -24.70
N PHE A 242 28.31 -24.30 -24.76
CA PHE A 242 28.10 -25.58 -24.08
C PHE A 242 27.96 -25.39 -22.57
N SER A 243 28.85 -24.58 -21.98
CA SER A 243 28.85 -24.30 -20.54
C SER A 243 27.55 -23.62 -20.09
N ALA A 244 27.05 -22.67 -20.88
CA ALA A 244 25.75 -22.03 -20.65
C ALA A 244 24.57 -23.01 -20.82
N GLY A 245 24.65 -23.95 -21.77
CA GLY A 245 23.65 -25.01 -21.95
C GLY A 245 23.52 -25.90 -20.72
N CYS A 246 24.66 -26.29 -20.11
CA CYS A 246 24.67 -27.05 -18.85
C CYS A 246 24.06 -26.26 -17.67
N VAL A 247 24.29 -24.95 -17.60
CA VAL A 247 23.69 -24.09 -16.56
C VAL A 247 22.19 -23.89 -16.76
N ILE A 248 21.72 -23.70 -18.00
CA ILE A 248 20.29 -23.60 -18.32
C ILE A 248 19.59 -24.93 -18.03
N ALA A 249 20.22 -26.07 -18.32
CA ALA A 249 19.70 -27.37 -17.92
C ALA A 249 19.49 -27.47 -16.40
N GLU A 250 20.53 -27.21 -15.60
CA GLU A 250 20.48 -27.28 -14.13
C GLU A 250 19.40 -26.37 -13.51
N LEU A 251 19.11 -25.23 -14.13
CA LEU A 251 18.01 -24.33 -13.74
C LEU A 251 16.62 -24.94 -13.97
N PHE A 252 16.41 -25.68 -15.05
CA PHE A 252 15.13 -26.31 -15.37
C PHE A 252 14.98 -27.73 -14.78
N THR A 253 16.08 -28.38 -14.38
CA THR A 253 16.10 -29.68 -13.67
C THR A 253 16.28 -29.54 -12.15
N GLU A 254 16.05 -28.34 -11.63
CA GLU A 254 15.96 -28.03 -10.19
C GLU A 254 17.23 -28.35 -9.39
N GLY A 255 18.39 -27.99 -9.96
CA GLY A 255 19.70 -28.20 -9.35
C GLY A 255 20.37 -29.53 -9.70
N VAL A 256 19.77 -30.33 -10.59
CA VAL A 256 20.37 -31.59 -11.08
C VAL A 256 21.29 -31.32 -12.28
N PRO A 257 22.62 -31.44 -12.14
CA PRO A 257 23.59 -31.17 -13.21
C PRO A 257 23.52 -32.24 -14.31
N LEU A 258 23.90 -31.88 -15.55
CA LEU A 258 23.92 -32.82 -16.68
C LEU A 258 25.08 -33.84 -16.66
N PHE A 259 26.25 -33.42 -16.17
CA PHE A 259 27.49 -34.19 -16.26
C PHE A 259 28.34 -34.06 -15.01
N ASP A 260 28.86 -35.18 -14.50
CA ASP A 260 30.16 -35.23 -13.83
C ASP A 260 31.31 -35.34 -14.85
N LEU A 261 32.57 -35.26 -14.38
CA LEU A 261 33.74 -35.35 -15.26
C LEU A 261 33.80 -36.66 -16.07
N SER A 262 33.48 -37.79 -15.46
CA SER A 262 33.52 -39.11 -16.12
C SER A 262 32.40 -39.27 -17.14
N GLN A 263 31.21 -38.74 -16.83
CA GLN A 263 30.07 -38.68 -17.75
C GLN A 263 30.38 -37.79 -18.97
N LEU A 264 31.08 -36.67 -18.77
CA LEU A 264 31.50 -35.80 -19.88
C LEU A 264 32.54 -36.49 -20.79
N LEU A 265 33.54 -37.18 -20.24
CA LEU A 265 34.51 -37.91 -21.04
C LEU A 265 33.85 -39.10 -21.77
N ALA A 266 32.87 -39.76 -21.16
CA ALA A 266 32.03 -40.73 -21.85
C ALA A 266 31.18 -40.08 -22.96
N TYR A 267 30.63 -38.88 -22.75
CA TYR A 267 29.86 -38.12 -23.75
C TYR A 267 30.73 -37.69 -24.95
N ARG A 268 31.94 -37.18 -24.70
CA ARG A 268 32.97 -36.90 -25.73
C ARG A 268 33.21 -38.12 -26.62
N ASN A 269 33.35 -39.28 -25.99
CA ASN A 269 33.59 -40.55 -26.69
C ASN A 269 32.31 -41.24 -27.23
N GLY A 270 31.11 -40.67 -27.02
CA GLY A 270 29.84 -41.20 -27.53
C GLY A 270 29.27 -42.39 -26.73
N HIS A 271 29.77 -42.65 -25.53
CA HIS A 271 29.38 -43.75 -24.64
C HIS A 271 28.37 -43.34 -23.54
N PHE A 272 27.93 -42.08 -23.51
CA PHE A 272 26.94 -41.55 -22.56
C PHE A 272 25.98 -40.59 -23.28
N PHE A 273 24.71 -40.55 -22.82
CA PHE A 273 23.67 -39.68 -23.37
C PHE A 273 22.86 -39.04 -22.23
N PRO A 274 22.74 -37.70 -22.17
CA PRO A 274 22.10 -37.00 -21.04
C PRO A 274 20.56 -37.04 -21.04
N GLU A 275 19.92 -37.85 -21.90
CA GLU A 275 18.46 -37.86 -22.12
C GLU A 275 17.64 -38.09 -20.84
N GLN A 276 18.13 -38.91 -19.90
CA GLN A 276 17.47 -39.17 -18.62
C GLN A 276 17.33 -37.89 -17.75
N VAL A 277 18.23 -36.92 -17.92
CA VAL A 277 18.19 -35.64 -17.20
C VAL A 277 17.44 -34.60 -18.04
N LEU A 278 17.67 -34.55 -19.36
CA LEU A 278 16.95 -33.66 -20.26
C LEU A 278 15.44 -33.91 -20.29
N ASN A 279 14.99 -35.16 -20.17
CA ASN A 279 13.56 -35.49 -20.18
C ASN A 279 12.81 -35.01 -18.93
N LYS A 280 13.50 -34.54 -17.88
CA LYS A 280 12.90 -33.84 -16.74
C LYS A 280 12.52 -32.39 -17.06
N ILE A 281 13.05 -31.81 -18.13
CA ILE A 281 12.70 -30.46 -18.58
C ILE A 281 11.34 -30.53 -19.28
N GLU A 282 10.27 -30.16 -18.58
CA GLU A 282 8.88 -30.18 -19.08
C GLU A 282 8.73 -29.41 -20.40
N ASP A 283 9.26 -28.19 -20.44
CA ASP A 283 9.21 -27.28 -21.60
C ASP A 283 10.03 -27.85 -22.77
N ARG A 284 9.31 -28.32 -23.80
CA ARG A 284 9.91 -28.88 -25.02
C ARG A 284 10.86 -27.90 -25.72
N SER A 285 10.53 -26.61 -25.76
CA SER A 285 11.32 -25.59 -26.45
C SER A 285 12.64 -25.34 -25.72
N ILE A 286 12.62 -25.31 -24.38
CA ILE A 286 13.83 -25.28 -23.54
C ILE A 286 14.64 -26.58 -23.71
N ARG A 287 13.98 -27.75 -23.74
CA ARG A 287 14.66 -29.05 -23.94
C ARG A 287 15.39 -29.11 -25.29
N GLU A 288 14.75 -28.65 -26.36
CA GLU A 288 15.34 -28.56 -27.70
C GLU A 288 16.49 -27.53 -27.76
N LEU A 289 16.34 -26.36 -27.13
CA LEU A 289 17.42 -25.36 -26.98
C LEU A 289 18.65 -25.95 -26.28
N VAL A 290 18.47 -26.52 -25.09
CA VAL A 290 19.56 -27.11 -24.29
C VAL A 290 20.26 -28.22 -25.09
N THR A 291 19.50 -29.09 -25.77
CA THR A 291 20.05 -30.18 -26.58
C THR A 291 20.94 -29.67 -27.72
N GLN A 292 20.58 -28.55 -28.35
CA GLN A 292 21.40 -27.90 -29.38
C GLN A 292 22.65 -27.24 -28.78
N MET A 293 22.53 -26.56 -27.63
CA MET A 293 23.65 -25.89 -26.97
C MET A 293 24.72 -26.86 -26.46
N ILE A 294 24.34 -28.03 -25.93
CA ILE A 294 25.27 -29.04 -25.42
C ILE A 294 25.81 -29.99 -26.51
N HIS A 295 25.53 -29.75 -27.79
CA HIS A 295 25.89 -30.67 -28.86
C HIS A 295 27.39 -31.00 -28.87
N ARG A 296 27.75 -32.28 -28.93
CA ARG A 296 29.14 -32.78 -28.84
C ARG A 296 30.11 -32.07 -29.79
N GLU A 297 29.79 -32.03 -31.08
CA GLU A 297 30.59 -31.31 -32.08
C GLU A 297 30.39 -29.78 -31.95
N PRO A 298 31.47 -28.97 -31.81
CA PRO A 298 31.33 -27.53 -31.57
C PRO A 298 30.72 -26.74 -32.73
N GLU A 299 30.94 -27.18 -33.97
CA GLU A 299 30.49 -26.49 -35.20
C GLU A 299 28.97 -26.48 -35.38
N LYS A 300 28.26 -27.38 -34.68
CA LYS A 300 26.79 -27.45 -34.66
C LYS A 300 26.15 -26.61 -33.56
N ARG A 301 26.95 -25.95 -32.71
CA ARG A 301 26.46 -25.00 -31.69
C ARG A 301 26.38 -23.60 -32.31
N LEU A 302 25.21 -22.98 -32.28
CA LEU A 302 24.99 -21.63 -32.80
C LEU A 302 25.63 -20.56 -31.88
N GLU A 303 25.71 -19.32 -32.37
CA GLU A 303 26.08 -18.19 -31.50
C GLU A 303 24.92 -17.80 -30.57
N ALA A 304 25.23 -17.14 -29.45
CA ALA A 304 24.22 -16.76 -28.46
C ALA A 304 23.12 -15.85 -29.04
N GLU A 305 23.46 -14.94 -29.97
CA GLU A 305 22.49 -14.10 -30.68
C GLU A 305 21.51 -14.94 -31.50
N ASP A 306 21.96 -16.03 -32.12
CA ASP A 306 21.12 -16.83 -33.01
C ASP A 306 20.18 -17.77 -32.25
N TYR A 307 20.60 -18.31 -31.11
CA TYR A 307 19.67 -18.96 -30.17
C TYR A 307 18.60 -17.98 -29.65
N LEU A 308 18.98 -16.74 -29.33
CA LEU A 308 18.03 -15.70 -28.93
C LEU A 308 17.03 -15.38 -30.05
N LYS A 309 17.46 -15.32 -31.33
CA LYS A 309 16.55 -15.18 -32.48
C LYS A 309 15.63 -16.39 -32.66
N GLN A 310 16.18 -17.61 -32.63
CA GLN A 310 15.46 -18.87 -32.90
C GLN A 310 14.40 -19.18 -31.84
N GLN A 311 14.66 -18.81 -30.57
CA GLN A 311 13.76 -19.08 -29.45
C GLN A 311 12.81 -17.94 -29.10
N ARG A 312 12.91 -16.80 -29.79
CA ARG A 312 12.00 -15.67 -29.65
C ARG A 312 10.59 -16.04 -30.09
N GLY A 313 9.63 -15.93 -29.16
CA GLY A 313 8.24 -16.40 -29.33
C GLY A 313 8.04 -17.90 -29.08
N ASN A 314 9.13 -18.66 -28.87
CA ASN A 314 9.11 -20.08 -28.48
C ASN A 314 9.51 -20.20 -27.00
N ALA A 315 10.71 -20.70 -26.69
CA ALA A 315 11.20 -20.80 -25.31
C ALA A 315 11.37 -19.45 -24.58
N VAL A 316 11.45 -18.34 -25.33
CA VAL A 316 11.64 -16.98 -24.79
C VAL A 316 10.51 -16.05 -25.27
N PRO A 317 9.59 -15.62 -24.38
CA PRO A 317 8.49 -14.73 -24.74
C PRO A 317 8.92 -13.41 -25.38
N GLU A 318 8.20 -12.99 -26.42
CA GLU A 318 8.45 -11.76 -27.19
C GLU A 318 8.61 -10.51 -26.31
N ILE A 319 7.81 -10.42 -25.25
CA ILE A 319 7.77 -9.29 -24.32
C ILE A 319 9.08 -9.08 -23.53
N PHE A 320 9.94 -10.10 -23.46
CA PHE A 320 11.28 -9.96 -22.89
C PHE A 320 12.16 -9.04 -23.75
N TYR A 321 12.08 -9.17 -25.07
CA TYR A 321 12.87 -8.37 -26.02
C TYR A 321 12.30 -6.95 -26.18
N THR A 322 10.98 -6.82 -26.30
CA THR A 322 10.34 -5.55 -26.70
C THR A 322 10.15 -4.56 -25.55
N PHE A 323 9.97 -5.03 -24.31
CA PHE A 323 9.68 -4.16 -23.17
C PHE A 323 10.49 -4.51 -21.92
N LEU A 324 10.52 -5.76 -21.47
CA LEU A 324 11.05 -6.08 -20.14
C LEU A 324 12.58 -5.94 -20.05
N GLN A 325 13.38 -6.37 -21.04
CA GLN A 325 14.82 -6.14 -21.02
C GLN A 325 15.17 -4.64 -20.95
N PRO A 326 14.70 -3.77 -21.87
CA PRO A 326 15.07 -2.35 -21.82
C PRO A 326 14.47 -1.61 -20.61
N TYR A 327 13.29 -1.99 -20.12
CA TYR A 327 12.70 -1.39 -18.92
C TYR A 327 13.46 -1.81 -17.65
N MET A 328 13.78 -3.10 -17.49
CA MET A 328 14.50 -3.60 -16.31
C MET A 328 15.96 -3.15 -16.28
N ALA A 329 16.62 -3.07 -17.45
CA ALA A 329 17.97 -2.54 -17.60
C ALA A 329 18.14 -1.13 -17.00
N GLN A 330 17.09 -0.30 -16.93
CA GLN A 330 17.19 1.04 -16.35
C GLN A 330 17.49 1.01 -14.84
N PHE A 331 17.03 -0.02 -14.12
CA PHE A 331 17.25 -0.18 -12.68
C PHE A 331 18.60 -0.86 -12.36
N ALA A 332 19.29 -1.40 -13.38
CA ALA A 332 20.60 -2.03 -13.28
C ALA A 332 21.78 -1.08 -13.59
N LYS A 333 21.52 0.19 -13.93
CA LYS A 333 22.54 1.19 -14.25
C LYS A 333 23.31 1.66 -13.00
N GLU A 334 24.55 2.10 -13.21
CA GLU A 334 25.50 2.52 -12.15
C GLU A 334 24.98 3.65 -11.24
N THR A 335 24.03 4.47 -11.70
CA THR A 335 23.30 5.42 -10.87
C THR A 335 22.31 4.69 -9.95
N PHE A 336 22.72 4.44 -8.70
CA PHE A 336 21.93 3.75 -7.67
C PHE A 336 20.55 4.41 -7.41
N LEU A 337 19.52 3.97 -8.12
CA LEU A 337 18.13 4.24 -7.75
C LEU A 337 17.80 3.48 -6.46
N SER A 338 17.35 4.20 -5.43
CA SER A 338 16.86 3.62 -4.18
C SER A 338 15.58 2.82 -4.38
N ALA A 339 15.25 1.94 -3.44
CA ALA A 339 14.00 1.17 -3.49
C ALA A 339 12.74 2.06 -3.51
N ASP A 340 12.78 3.17 -2.76
CA ASP A 340 11.76 4.22 -2.78
C ASP A 340 11.58 4.81 -4.19
N GLU A 341 12.68 5.18 -4.87
CA GLU A 341 12.63 5.74 -6.23
C GLU A 341 12.16 4.72 -7.28
N ARG A 342 12.58 3.45 -7.18
CA ARG A 342 12.11 2.38 -8.10
C ARG A 342 10.61 2.20 -8.04
N ILE A 343 10.03 2.14 -6.83
CA ILE A 343 8.58 2.05 -6.64
C ILE A 343 7.87 3.29 -7.21
N LEU A 344 8.41 4.49 -7.03
CA LEU A 344 7.81 5.71 -7.58
C LEU A 344 7.89 5.79 -9.12
N VAL A 345 8.95 5.27 -9.73
CA VAL A 345 9.06 5.12 -11.20
C VAL A 345 8.05 4.08 -11.71
N ILE A 346 7.99 2.89 -11.11
CA ILE A 346 7.04 1.85 -11.50
C ILE A 346 5.59 2.32 -11.34
N ARG A 347 5.27 3.07 -10.27
CA ARG A 347 3.96 3.72 -10.08
C ARG A 347 3.64 4.72 -11.18
N LYS A 348 4.60 5.58 -11.56
CA LYS A 348 4.41 6.59 -12.61
C LYS A 348 4.17 5.94 -13.97
N ASP A 349 4.89 4.87 -14.27
CA ASP A 349 4.85 4.18 -15.56
C ASP A 349 3.74 3.12 -15.65
N LEU A 350 3.00 2.86 -14.56
CA LEU A 350 2.05 1.76 -14.40
C LEU A 350 1.08 1.58 -15.59
N GLY A 351 0.51 2.66 -16.12
CA GLY A 351 -0.40 2.59 -17.27
C GLY A 351 0.30 2.09 -18.54
N ASN A 352 1.54 2.51 -18.78
CA ASN A 352 2.36 2.04 -19.90
C ASN A 352 2.81 0.58 -19.67
N ILE A 353 3.15 0.22 -18.44
CA ILE A 353 3.51 -1.16 -18.06
C ILE A 353 2.32 -2.10 -18.33
N ILE A 354 1.12 -1.79 -17.84
CA ILE A 354 -0.08 -2.61 -18.05
C ILE A 354 -0.38 -2.73 -19.55
N HIS A 355 -0.35 -1.63 -20.30
CA HIS A 355 -0.59 -1.63 -21.74
C HIS A 355 0.36 -2.57 -22.51
N ASN A 356 1.67 -2.51 -22.24
CA ASN A 356 2.64 -3.36 -22.95
C ASN A 356 2.61 -4.82 -22.49
N LEU A 357 2.34 -5.10 -21.20
CA LEU A 357 2.35 -6.47 -20.66
C LEU A 357 1.02 -7.22 -20.89
N CYS A 358 -0.13 -6.54 -20.91
CA CYS A 358 -1.47 -7.17 -21.01
C CYS A 358 -2.13 -7.01 -22.39
N GLY A 359 -1.66 -6.04 -23.19
CA GLY A 359 -2.35 -5.55 -24.38
C GLY A 359 -3.65 -4.81 -24.05
N HIS A 360 -4.44 -4.51 -25.08
CA HIS A 360 -5.81 -4.00 -24.91
C HIS A 360 -6.74 -5.07 -24.34
N ASP A 361 -7.78 -4.62 -23.61
CA ASP A 361 -8.91 -5.43 -23.16
C ASP A 361 -9.81 -5.85 -24.33
N LEU A 362 -9.35 -6.85 -25.10
CA LEU A 362 -10.15 -7.59 -26.08
C LEU A 362 -10.43 -9.00 -25.55
N PRO A 363 -11.71 -9.40 -25.37
CA PRO A 363 -12.09 -10.66 -24.75
C PRO A 363 -12.21 -11.81 -25.78
N GLU A 364 -11.13 -12.14 -26.48
CA GLU A 364 -11.12 -13.28 -27.40
C GLU A 364 -10.17 -14.41 -26.98
N LYS A 365 -10.62 -15.64 -27.24
CA LYS A 365 -9.95 -16.89 -26.88
C LYS A 365 -8.82 -17.18 -27.87
N ALA A 366 -7.62 -16.73 -27.55
CA ALA A 366 -6.40 -17.27 -28.15
C ALA A 366 -5.84 -18.38 -27.25
N GLU A 367 -5.79 -19.61 -27.75
CA GLU A 367 -5.08 -20.71 -27.10
C GLU A 367 -3.57 -20.51 -27.31
N GLY A 368 -2.97 -19.74 -26.41
CA GLY A 368 -1.56 -19.33 -26.41
C GLY A 368 -1.16 -18.78 -25.04
N GLU A 369 0.14 -18.69 -24.77
CA GLU A 369 0.67 -18.52 -23.40
C GLU A 369 0.06 -17.34 -22.60
N PRO A 370 -0.18 -17.51 -21.28
CA PRO A 370 -0.94 -16.55 -20.50
C PRO A 370 -0.24 -15.19 -20.38
N LYS A 371 -1.04 -14.14 -20.60
CA LYS A 371 -0.68 -12.70 -20.48
C LYS A 371 -0.02 -12.32 -19.13
N GLU A 372 -0.20 -13.17 -18.12
CA GLU A 372 0.35 -13.03 -16.76
C GLU A 372 1.89 -13.04 -16.73
N SER A 373 2.53 -13.72 -17.69
CA SER A 373 3.97 -14.03 -17.68
C SER A 373 4.88 -12.81 -17.48
N GLY A 374 4.60 -11.68 -18.15
CA GLY A 374 5.39 -10.46 -17.99
C GLY A 374 5.21 -9.77 -16.65
N LEU A 375 4.07 -9.97 -15.98
CA LEU A 375 3.75 -9.35 -14.69
C LEU A 375 4.50 -10.02 -13.53
N VAL A 376 4.76 -11.32 -13.60
CA VAL A 376 5.51 -12.06 -12.56
C VAL A 376 6.91 -11.47 -12.38
N VAL A 377 7.61 -11.17 -13.49
CA VAL A 377 8.93 -10.55 -13.48
C VAL A 377 8.89 -9.17 -12.81
N LEU A 378 7.87 -8.35 -13.11
CA LEU A 378 7.67 -7.04 -12.48
C LEU A 378 7.37 -7.16 -10.97
N VAL A 379 6.52 -8.11 -10.57
CA VAL A 379 6.19 -8.37 -9.16
C VAL A 379 7.45 -8.70 -8.37
N SER A 380 8.35 -9.53 -8.90
CA SER A 380 9.64 -9.83 -8.27
C SER A 380 10.57 -8.60 -8.12
N VAL A 381 10.39 -7.55 -8.92
CA VAL A 381 11.06 -6.25 -8.67
C VAL A 381 10.41 -5.51 -7.51
N ILE A 382 9.07 -5.42 -7.51
CA ILE A 382 8.30 -4.72 -6.48
C ILE A 382 8.54 -5.35 -5.11
N THR A 383 8.38 -6.67 -4.97
CA THR A 383 8.57 -7.42 -3.71
C THR A 383 9.99 -7.26 -3.16
N SER A 384 11.01 -7.25 -4.03
CA SER A 384 12.41 -7.00 -3.64
C SER A 384 12.65 -5.65 -2.97
N CYS A 385 11.80 -4.66 -3.26
CA CYS A 385 11.90 -3.30 -2.70
C CYS A 385 11.14 -3.16 -1.37
N LEU A 386 10.04 -3.89 -1.14
CA LEU A 386 9.05 -3.61 -0.09
C LEU A 386 9.64 -3.49 1.32
N GLN A 387 10.46 -4.45 1.74
CA GLN A 387 11.12 -4.46 3.07
C GLN A 387 12.15 -3.33 3.28
N THR A 388 12.53 -2.62 2.21
CA THR A 388 13.57 -1.58 2.24
C THR A 388 13.03 -0.17 2.02
N LEU A 389 11.72 -0.01 1.83
CA LEU A 389 11.07 1.29 1.63
C LEU A 389 11.10 2.14 2.90
N LYS A 390 11.62 3.36 2.80
CA LYS A 390 11.77 4.27 3.95
C LYS A 390 10.71 5.37 3.98
N SER A 391 10.17 5.80 2.84
CA SER A 391 9.13 6.82 2.78
C SER A 391 7.72 6.24 2.93
N CYS A 392 6.87 6.94 3.66
CA CYS A 392 5.43 6.66 3.72
C CYS A 392 4.80 6.68 2.32
N ASP A 393 5.15 7.68 1.50
CA ASP A 393 4.61 7.84 0.15
C ASP A 393 4.97 6.65 -0.75
N SER A 394 6.18 6.10 -0.60
CA SER A 394 6.63 4.90 -1.34
C SER A 394 5.93 3.64 -0.86
N LYS A 395 5.69 3.48 0.45
CA LYS A 395 4.94 2.34 0.99
C LYS A 395 3.50 2.34 0.51
N LEU A 396 2.84 3.50 0.51
CA LEU A 396 1.50 3.68 -0.05
C LEU A 396 1.47 3.46 -1.57
N ALA A 397 2.49 3.94 -2.30
CA ALA A 397 2.66 3.65 -3.72
C ALA A 397 2.85 2.16 -4.02
N ALA A 398 3.54 1.41 -3.16
CA ALA A 398 3.70 -0.03 -3.30
C ALA A 398 2.40 -0.81 -3.04
N LEU A 399 1.62 -0.42 -2.02
CA LEU A 399 0.29 -0.98 -1.77
C LEU A 399 -0.67 -0.73 -2.94
N GLU A 400 -0.65 0.49 -3.48
CA GLU A 400 -1.44 0.86 -4.67
C GLU A 400 -1.01 0.07 -5.92
N LEU A 401 0.29 -0.14 -6.12
CA LEU A 401 0.81 -1.01 -7.19
C LEU A 401 0.34 -2.45 -7.05
N ILE A 402 0.45 -3.03 -5.85
CA ILE A 402 -0.02 -4.39 -5.55
C ILE A 402 -1.51 -4.52 -5.89
N LEU A 403 -2.34 -3.56 -5.47
CA LEU A 403 -3.78 -3.58 -5.72
C LEU A 403 -4.14 -3.51 -7.21
N HIS A 404 -3.38 -2.76 -8.03
CA HIS A 404 -3.58 -2.71 -9.48
C HIS A 404 -3.09 -3.95 -10.23
N LEU A 405 -2.10 -4.66 -9.69
CA LEU A 405 -1.53 -5.86 -10.32
C LEU A 405 -2.29 -7.14 -9.93
N ALA A 406 -2.75 -7.25 -8.68
CA ALA A 406 -3.35 -8.47 -8.13
C ALA A 406 -4.47 -9.13 -8.96
N PRO A 407 -5.38 -8.40 -9.64
CA PRO A 407 -6.40 -9.02 -10.50
C PRO A 407 -5.87 -9.76 -11.75
N ARG A 408 -4.56 -9.74 -11.99
CA ARG A 408 -3.87 -10.32 -13.16
C ARG A 408 -2.70 -11.23 -12.76
N LEU A 409 -2.73 -11.78 -11.54
CA LEU A 409 -1.71 -12.69 -11.00
C LEU A 409 -2.36 -13.99 -10.54
N SER A 410 -1.64 -15.11 -10.66
CA SER A 410 -2.08 -16.40 -10.13
C SER A 410 -2.22 -16.37 -8.60
N VAL A 411 -3.08 -17.22 -8.06
CA VAL A 411 -3.36 -17.30 -6.61
C VAL A 411 -2.08 -17.54 -5.81
N GLU A 412 -1.19 -18.41 -6.28
CA GLU A 412 0.12 -18.68 -5.67
C GLU A 412 0.92 -17.39 -5.44
N ILE A 413 0.93 -16.48 -6.40
CA ILE A 413 1.65 -15.19 -6.27
C ILE A 413 0.94 -14.27 -5.27
N LEU A 414 -0.39 -14.33 -5.18
CA LEU A 414 -1.14 -13.57 -4.17
C LEU A 414 -0.87 -14.08 -2.75
N LEU A 415 -0.85 -15.40 -2.55
CA LEU A 415 -0.68 -16.05 -1.25
C LEU A 415 0.79 -16.15 -0.83
N ASP A 416 1.66 -16.90 -1.53
CA ASP A 416 3.07 -17.10 -1.13
C ASP A 416 3.89 -15.81 -1.18
N ARG A 417 3.66 -14.97 -2.19
CA ARG A 417 4.55 -13.83 -2.48
C ARG A 417 4.04 -12.49 -2.00
N ILE A 418 2.75 -12.18 -2.16
CA ILE A 418 2.23 -10.83 -1.83
C ILE A 418 1.73 -10.74 -0.39
N THR A 419 0.94 -11.71 0.09
CA THR A 419 0.31 -11.67 1.42
C THR A 419 1.32 -11.46 2.58
N PRO A 420 2.50 -12.09 2.62
CA PRO A 420 3.49 -11.83 3.67
C PRO A 420 3.98 -10.38 3.75
N TYR A 421 4.10 -9.66 2.63
CA TYR A 421 4.47 -8.24 2.66
C TYR A 421 3.30 -7.33 3.05
N LEU A 422 2.06 -7.72 2.77
CA LEU A 422 0.87 -7.00 3.24
C LEU A 422 0.72 -7.15 4.76
N LEU A 423 0.99 -8.32 5.31
CA LEU A 423 1.08 -8.55 6.76
C LEU A 423 2.31 -7.87 7.38
N HIS A 424 3.41 -7.71 6.64
CA HIS A 424 4.53 -6.87 7.10
C HIS A 424 4.12 -5.39 7.21
N PHE A 425 3.45 -4.83 6.19
CA PHE A 425 2.96 -3.44 6.23
C PHE A 425 1.78 -3.23 7.18
N SER A 426 1.01 -4.27 7.54
CA SER A 426 0.02 -4.15 8.60
C SER A 426 0.67 -3.97 9.98
N ASN A 427 1.96 -4.30 10.14
CA ASN A 427 2.75 -4.05 11.35
C ASN A 427 3.67 -2.80 11.22
N ASP A 428 3.45 -1.94 10.23
CA ASP A 428 4.28 -0.74 10.00
C ASP A 428 4.16 0.29 11.12
N SER A 429 5.22 1.07 11.39
CA SER A 429 5.17 2.13 12.40
C SER A 429 4.20 3.27 12.05
N VAL A 430 3.88 3.47 10.77
CA VAL A 430 2.99 4.56 10.30
C VAL A 430 1.53 4.08 10.21
N PRO A 431 0.57 4.67 10.97
CA PRO A 431 -0.84 4.25 10.95
C PRO A 431 -1.52 4.34 9.58
N ARG A 432 -1.16 5.33 8.74
CA ARG A 432 -1.66 5.47 7.34
C ARG A 432 -1.25 4.26 6.49
N VAL A 433 -0.09 3.65 6.76
CA VAL A 433 0.37 2.44 6.06
C VAL A 433 -0.34 1.20 6.60
N ARG A 434 -0.46 1.02 7.93
CA ARG A 434 -1.21 -0.12 8.52
C ARG A 434 -2.65 -0.19 8.04
N ALA A 435 -3.35 0.95 8.03
CA ALA A 435 -4.73 1.05 7.55
C ALA A 435 -4.87 0.66 6.07
N GLU A 436 -3.99 1.17 5.20
CA GLU A 436 -4.08 0.86 3.76
C GLU A 436 -3.56 -0.54 3.41
N ALA A 437 -2.63 -1.09 4.19
CA ALA A 437 -2.20 -2.47 4.08
C ALA A 437 -3.36 -3.44 4.35
N LEU A 438 -4.18 -3.16 5.36
CA LEU A 438 -5.38 -3.95 5.68
C LEU A 438 -6.45 -3.87 4.59
N ARG A 439 -6.70 -2.69 4.01
CA ARG A 439 -7.58 -2.54 2.84
C ARG A 439 -7.06 -3.32 1.64
N THR A 440 -5.76 -3.23 1.38
CA THR A 440 -5.10 -3.91 0.26
C THR A 440 -5.18 -5.42 0.43
N LEU A 441 -4.83 -5.94 1.61
CA LEU A 441 -4.92 -7.36 1.99
C LEU A 441 -6.34 -7.89 1.78
N THR A 442 -7.36 -7.20 2.30
CA THR A 442 -8.76 -7.63 2.16
C THR A 442 -9.19 -7.72 0.70
N LYS A 443 -8.83 -6.71 -0.11
CA LYS A 443 -9.13 -6.68 -1.56
C LYS A 443 -8.37 -7.76 -2.34
N VAL A 444 -7.11 -8.02 -1.99
CA VAL A 444 -6.27 -9.06 -2.62
C VAL A 444 -6.79 -10.46 -2.32
N LEU A 445 -7.10 -10.76 -1.07
CA LEU A 445 -7.65 -12.07 -0.68
C LEU A 445 -9.03 -12.32 -1.30
N ALA A 446 -9.88 -11.29 -1.41
CA ALA A 446 -11.20 -11.39 -2.03
C ALA A 446 -11.14 -11.81 -3.52
N LEU A 447 -10.01 -11.62 -4.21
CA LEU A 447 -9.79 -12.08 -5.60
C LEU A 447 -9.53 -13.59 -5.71
N VAL A 448 -9.12 -14.26 -4.62
CA VAL A 448 -8.76 -15.68 -4.64
C VAL A 448 -10.02 -16.55 -4.75
N LYS A 449 -10.21 -17.17 -5.91
CA LYS A 449 -11.38 -18.01 -6.23
C LYS A 449 -11.17 -19.51 -5.96
N GLU A 450 -9.93 -19.93 -5.78
CA GLU A 450 -9.54 -21.31 -5.55
C GLU A 450 -8.40 -21.35 -4.54
N VAL A 451 -8.45 -22.26 -3.58
CA VAL A 451 -7.41 -22.43 -2.56
C VAL A 451 -6.46 -23.56 -2.99
N PRO A 452 -5.13 -23.38 -2.97
CA PRO A 452 -4.17 -24.48 -3.12
C PRO A 452 -4.21 -25.44 -1.92
N ARG A 453 -3.85 -26.72 -2.12
CA ARG A 453 -3.91 -27.75 -1.06
C ARG A 453 -3.04 -27.43 0.18
N ASN A 454 -2.03 -26.57 0.05
CA ASN A 454 -1.15 -26.18 1.15
C ASN A 454 -1.70 -25.02 2.00
N ASP A 455 -2.67 -24.25 1.46
CA ASP A 455 -3.12 -22.97 2.03
C ASP A 455 -4.49 -23.06 2.73
N VAL A 456 -4.98 -24.28 2.98
CA VAL A 456 -6.30 -24.58 3.57
C VAL A 456 -6.56 -23.74 4.83
N ASN A 457 -5.62 -23.76 5.78
CA ASN A 457 -5.74 -23.06 7.07
C ASN A 457 -5.16 -21.64 7.09
N ILE A 458 -4.83 -21.05 5.92
CA ILE A 458 -4.16 -19.74 5.86
C ILE A 458 -4.97 -18.62 6.55
N TYR A 459 -6.30 -18.73 6.60
CA TYR A 459 -7.17 -17.79 7.31
C TYR A 459 -7.08 -17.89 8.85
N PRO A 460 -7.44 -19.03 9.48
CA PRO A 460 -7.40 -19.15 10.94
C PRO A 460 -5.98 -19.13 11.53
N GLU A 461 -4.97 -19.69 10.85
CA GLU A 461 -3.61 -19.81 11.40
C GLU A 461 -2.70 -18.60 11.12
N TYR A 462 -2.87 -17.92 9.99
CA TYR A 462 -1.90 -16.90 9.52
C TYR A 462 -2.51 -15.51 9.35
N ILE A 463 -3.55 -15.36 8.53
CA ILE A 463 -4.13 -14.06 8.17
C ILE A 463 -4.84 -13.43 9.37
N LEU A 464 -5.82 -14.11 9.96
CA LEU A 464 -6.63 -13.54 11.06
C LEU A 464 -5.79 -13.25 12.30
N PRO A 465 -4.87 -14.12 12.77
CA PRO A 465 -3.95 -13.79 13.86
C PRO A 465 -3.01 -12.62 13.51
N GLY A 466 -2.48 -12.60 12.28
CA GLY A 466 -1.57 -11.55 11.81
C GLY A 466 -2.17 -10.14 11.85
N ILE A 467 -3.49 -10.01 11.65
CA ILE A 467 -4.22 -8.73 11.74
C ILE A 467 -4.97 -8.54 13.08
N ALA A 468 -5.00 -9.53 13.97
CA ALA A 468 -5.89 -9.55 15.15
C ALA A 468 -5.69 -8.40 16.14
N HIS A 469 -4.51 -7.76 16.12
CA HIS A 469 -4.16 -6.62 16.96
C HIS A 469 -4.73 -5.28 16.43
N LEU A 470 -4.98 -5.16 15.13
CA LEU A 470 -5.40 -3.92 14.47
C LEU A 470 -6.80 -3.45 14.92
N ALA A 471 -7.64 -4.36 15.39
CA ALA A 471 -8.94 -4.06 16.01
C ALA A 471 -8.82 -3.28 17.34
N GLN A 472 -7.62 -3.21 17.93
CA GLN A 472 -7.31 -2.52 19.18
C GLN A 472 -6.10 -1.57 19.03
N ASP A 473 -5.76 -1.18 17.79
CA ASP A 473 -4.68 -0.24 17.48
C ASP A 473 -4.92 1.15 18.13
N ASP A 474 -3.89 1.78 18.69
CA ASP A 474 -3.97 3.11 19.28
C ASP A 474 -4.61 4.14 18.33
N ALA A 475 -4.30 4.05 17.03
CA ALA A 475 -4.73 5.00 16.03
C ALA A 475 -6.11 4.63 15.45
N THR A 476 -7.11 5.48 15.71
CA THR A 476 -8.51 5.31 15.25
C THR A 476 -8.62 5.05 13.74
N ILE A 477 -7.73 5.60 12.91
CA ILE A 477 -7.70 5.33 11.45
C ILE A 477 -7.47 3.85 11.09
N VAL A 478 -6.75 3.11 11.92
CA VAL A 478 -6.50 1.67 11.73
C VAL A 478 -7.71 0.85 12.20
N ARG A 479 -8.29 1.20 13.36
CA ARG A 479 -9.52 0.56 13.85
C ARG A 479 -10.71 0.79 12.90
N LEU A 480 -10.78 1.98 12.29
CA LEU A 480 -11.71 2.30 11.20
C LEU A 480 -11.50 1.40 9.98
N ALA A 481 -10.27 1.23 9.50
CA ALA A 481 -9.97 0.33 8.39
C ALA A 481 -10.30 -1.14 8.73
N TYR A 482 -10.19 -1.55 9.99
CA TYR A 482 -10.62 -2.87 10.44
C TYR A 482 -12.15 -3.02 10.45
N ALA A 483 -12.88 -2.03 10.96
CA ALA A 483 -14.34 -1.98 10.92
C ALA A 483 -14.92 -1.97 9.49
N GLU A 484 -14.24 -1.28 8.56
CA GLU A 484 -14.55 -1.23 7.13
C GLU A 484 -14.41 -2.60 6.44
N ASN A 485 -13.45 -3.44 6.88
CA ASN A 485 -13.03 -4.63 6.13
C ASN A 485 -13.36 -5.99 6.78
N ILE A 486 -13.58 -6.05 8.11
CA ILE A 486 -13.78 -7.31 8.86
C ILE A 486 -14.90 -8.19 8.29
N ALA A 487 -15.97 -7.58 7.76
CA ALA A 487 -17.09 -8.31 7.19
C ALA A 487 -16.73 -9.02 5.86
N LEU A 488 -15.95 -8.38 5.00
CA LEU A 488 -15.46 -8.98 3.75
C LEU A 488 -14.34 -10.01 4.02
N LEU A 489 -13.54 -9.81 5.06
CA LEU A 489 -12.58 -10.81 5.54
C LEU A 489 -13.29 -12.08 6.03
N ALA A 490 -14.37 -11.94 6.82
CA ALA A 490 -15.17 -13.07 7.30
C ALA A 490 -15.89 -13.81 6.17
N GLU A 491 -16.49 -13.09 5.22
CA GLU A 491 -17.11 -13.63 4.01
C GLU A 491 -16.09 -14.41 3.14
N THR A 492 -14.88 -13.87 2.98
CA THR A 492 -13.83 -14.53 2.19
C THR A 492 -13.25 -15.74 2.93
N ALA A 493 -13.10 -15.68 4.26
CA ALA A 493 -12.65 -16.80 5.08
C ALA A 493 -13.64 -17.99 5.02
N LEU A 494 -14.94 -17.71 5.11
CA LEU A 494 -15.99 -18.71 4.95
C LEU A 494 -15.93 -19.34 3.54
N ARG A 495 -15.80 -18.51 2.49
CA ARG A 495 -15.65 -19.00 1.11
C ARG A 495 -14.41 -19.88 0.92
N PHE A 496 -13.29 -19.59 1.59
CA PHE A 496 -12.11 -20.46 1.57
C PHE A 496 -12.43 -21.84 2.17
N LEU A 497 -13.08 -21.88 3.34
CA LEU A 497 -13.49 -23.12 4.02
C LEU A 497 -14.46 -23.96 3.15
N GLU A 498 -15.46 -23.31 2.54
CA GLU A 498 -16.39 -23.94 1.59
C GLU A 498 -15.67 -24.51 0.35
N LEU A 499 -14.71 -23.77 -0.23
CA LEU A 499 -13.91 -24.21 -1.38
C LEU A 499 -13.02 -25.42 -1.06
N VAL A 500 -12.53 -25.52 0.17
CA VAL A 500 -11.76 -26.68 0.64
C VAL A 500 -12.67 -27.91 0.75
N GLN A 501 -13.81 -27.79 1.45
CA GLN A 501 -14.76 -28.91 1.61
C GLN A 501 -15.24 -29.45 0.25
N LEU A 502 -15.51 -28.56 -0.72
CA LEU A 502 -15.88 -28.94 -2.09
C LEU A 502 -14.76 -29.68 -2.83
N LYS A 503 -13.48 -29.35 -2.58
CA LYS A 503 -12.35 -30.09 -3.18
C LYS A 503 -12.20 -31.48 -2.57
N THR A 504 -12.40 -31.64 -1.25
CA THR A 504 -12.39 -32.94 -0.58
C THR A 504 -13.51 -33.85 -1.12
N LEU A 505 -14.75 -33.36 -1.14
CA LEU A 505 -15.90 -34.11 -1.63
C LEU A 505 -15.78 -34.51 -3.12
N ASN A 506 -15.16 -33.67 -3.96
CA ASN A 506 -14.92 -34.03 -5.36
C ASN A 506 -13.86 -35.14 -5.52
N MET A 507 -12.87 -35.23 -4.63
CA MET A 507 -11.88 -36.33 -4.65
C MET A 507 -12.48 -37.67 -4.23
N GLU A 508 -13.44 -37.68 -3.29
CA GLU A 508 -14.17 -38.91 -2.89
C GLU A 508 -15.06 -39.48 -4.02
N ASN A 509 -15.25 -38.77 -5.13
CA ASN A 509 -16.11 -39.16 -6.26
C ASN A 509 -15.35 -39.56 -7.54
N ASP A 510 -14.01 -39.57 -7.54
CA ASP A 510 -13.20 -39.87 -8.74
C ASP A 510 -12.65 -41.33 -8.70
N PRO A 511 -13.19 -42.26 -9.52
CA PRO A 511 -12.93 -43.70 -9.38
C PRO A 511 -11.53 -44.17 -9.83
N ASP A 512 -10.74 -43.33 -10.50
CA ASP A 512 -9.35 -43.63 -10.87
C ASP A 512 -8.34 -43.26 -9.76
N SER A 513 -8.82 -42.88 -8.56
CA SER A 513 -7.99 -42.57 -7.39
C SER A 513 -7.44 -43.84 -6.70
N GLU A 514 -6.32 -44.38 -7.20
CA GLU A 514 -5.65 -45.53 -6.56
C GLU A 514 -5.19 -45.22 -5.11
N GLU A 515 -5.63 -46.09 -4.18
CA GLU A 515 -5.14 -46.32 -2.81
C GLU A 515 -4.53 -45.11 -2.04
N VAL A 516 -5.40 -44.37 -1.33
CA VAL A 516 -5.02 -43.51 -0.19
C VAL A 516 -5.73 -44.03 1.07
N ASP A 517 -4.99 -44.17 2.19
CA ASP A 517 -5.42 -44.84 3.43
C ASP A 517 -6.82 -44.43 3.93
N GLU A 518 -7.68 -45.43 4.23
CA GLU A 518 -9.01 -45.28 4.85
C GLU A 518 -8.98 -44.59 6.25
N ALA A 519 -7.80 -44.30 6.79
CA ALA A 519 -7.59 -43.69 8.09
C ALA A 519 -7.90 -42.17 8.17
N THR A 520 -8.18 -41.50 7.04
CA THR A 520 -8.25 -40.03 6.96
C THR A 520 -9.61 -39.52 6.47
N GLN A 521 -10.66 -39.68 7.29
CA GLN A 521 -11.99 -39.08 7.04
C GLN A 521 -12.21 -37.81 7.88
N PRO A 522 -12.08 -36.58 7.31
CA PRO A 522 -12.17 -35.31 8.04
C PRO A 522 -13.61 -34.75 8.16
N ASN A 523 -14.64 -35.59 8.11
CA ASN A 523 -16.05 -35.14 8.16
C ASN A 523 -16.50 -34.56 9.53
N GLY A 524 -15.58 -34.40 10.50
CA GLY A 524 -15.79 -33.65 11.75
C GLY A 524 -15.12 -32.27 11.78
N ASP A 525 -14.27 -31.94 10.80
CA ASP A 525 -13.39 -30.77 10.87
C ASP A 525 -14.12 -29.49 10.43
N TYR A 526 -14.89 -29.52 9.34
CA TYR A 526 -15.58 -28.33 8.79
C TYR A 526 -16.44 -27.58 9.82
N ASP A 527 -17.32 -28.27 10.55
CA ASP A 527 -18.20 -27.63 11.55
C ASP A 527 -17.39 -27.08 12.75
N THR A 528 -16.26 -27.72 13.06
CA THR A 528 -15.33 -27.31 14.13
C THR A 528 -14.56 -26.05 13.73
N GLU A 529 -14.01 -26.03 12.52
CA GLU A 529 -13.31 -24.88 11.94
C GLU A 529 -14.25 -23.70 11.69
N LEU A 530 -15.49 -23.94 11.25
CA LEU A 530 -16.53 -22.93 11.09
C LEU A 530 -16.90 -22.29 12.44
N GLN A 531 -17.06 -23.08 13.50
CA GLN A 531 -17.33 -22.56 14.84
C GLN A 531 -16.14 -21.76 15.39
N ALA A 532 -14.90 -22.21 15.18
CA ALA A 532 -13.70 -21.46 15.56
C ALA A 532 -13.60 -20.13 14.79
N LEU A 533 -13.86 -20.13 13.49
CA LEU A 533 -13.91 -18.95 12.63
C LEU A 533 -15.00 -17.95 13.09
N HIS A 534 -16.19 -18.45 13.45
CA HIS A 534 -17.24 -17.64 14.08
C HIS A 534 -16.75 -16.99 15.37
N GLU A 535 -16.14 -17.74 16.29
CA GLU A 535 -15.68 -17.21 17.58
C GLU A 535 -14.58 -16.14 17.43
N MET A 536 -13.60 -16.37 16.55
CA MET A 536 -12.53 -15.42 16.24
C MET A 536 -13.10 -14.10 15.72
N VAL A 537 -14.01 -14.14 14.73
CA VAL A 537 -14.63 -12.93 14.16
C VAL A 537 -15.57 -12.27 15.17
N GLN A 538 -16.35 -13.04 15.94
CA GLN A 538 -17.27 -12.54 16.95
C GLN A 538 -16.54 -11.70 18.01
N GLN A 539 -15.39 -12.17 18.52
CA GLN A 539 -14.60 -11.43 19.50
C GLN A 539 -14.16 -10.05 18.98
N LYS A 540 -13.74 -9.97 17.71
CA LYS A 540 -13.29 -8.71 17.08
C LYS A 540 -14.45 -7.78 16.73
N VAL A 541 -15.58 -8.32 16.28
CA VAL A 541 -16.81 -7.55 16.03
C VAL A 541 -17.37 -6.94 17.32
N VAL A 542 -17.44 -7.71 18.42
CA VAL A 542 -17.86 -7.18 19.74
C VAL A 542 -16.90 -6.11 20.26
N THR A 543 -15.59 -6.27 20.03
CA THR A 543 -14.58 -5.24 20.35
C THR A 543 -14.88 -3.92 19.64
N LEU A 544 -15.13 -3.95 18.33
CA LEU A 544 -15.42 -2.74 17.54
C LEU A 544 -16.79 -2.11 17.86
N LEU A 545 -17.82 -2.92 18.13
CA LEU A 545 -19.11 -2.43 18.62
C LEU A 545 -18.99 -1.71 19.97
N SER A 546 -17.93 -2.02 20.73
CA SER A 546 -17.61 -1.46 22.04
C SER A 546 -16.49 -0.40 22.01
N ASP A 547 -16.02 0.03 20.83
CA ASP A 547 -14.89 0.98 20.69
C ASP A 547 -15.19 2.31 21.40
N PRO A 548 -14.23 2.96 22.08
CA PRO A 548 -14.44 4.30 22.63
C PRO A 548 -14.91 5.33 21.58
N GLU A 549 -14.48 5.21 20.32
CA GLU A 549 -14.78 6.16 19.25
C GLU A 549 -16.03 5.76 18.47
N ASN A 550 -17.08 6.59 18.54
CA ASN A 550 -18.37 6.31 17.88
C ASN A 550 -18.26 6.17 16.35
N ILE A 551 -17.29 6.84 15.71
CA ILE A 551 -17.04 6.71 14.27
C ILE A 551 -16.60 5.29 13.87
N VAL A 552 -15.95 4.53 14.77
CA VAL A 552 -15.60 3.11 14.53
C VAL A 552 -16.85 2.24 14.56
N LYS A 553 -17.73 2.45 15.55
CA LYS A 553 -19.04 1.79 15.64
C LYS A 553 -19.87 2.05 14.39
N GLN A 554 -19.99 3.32 13.99
CA GLN A 554 -20.70 3.75 12.78
C GLN A 554 -20.15 3.09 11.52
N THR A 555 -18.83 3.08 11.33
CA THR A 555 -18.18 2.49 10.15
C THR A 555 -18.48 1.00 9.99
N LEU A 556 -18.49 0.25 11.10
CA LEU A 556 -18.86 -1.17 11.12
C LEU A 556 -20.33 -1.39 10.71
N MET A 557 -21.22 -0.52 11.19
CA MET A 557 -22.65 -0.58 10.88
C MET A 557 -22.91 -0.31 9.40
N GLU A 558 -22.36 0.78 8.86
CA GLU A 558 -22.60 1.22 7.48
C GLU A 558 -22.04 0.27 6.43
N ASN A 559 -20.90 -0.39 6.70
CA ASN A 559 -20.18 -1.19 5.70
C ASN A 559 -20.30 -2.71 5.90
N GLY A 560 -20.42 -3.20 7.15
CA GLY A 560 -20.21 -4.61 7.47
C GLY A 560 -21.43 -5.37 8.00
N ILE A 561 -22.38 -4.71 8.65
CA ILE A 561 -23.34 -5.39 9.54
C ILE A 561 -24.24 -6.42 8.84
N THR A 562 -24.65 -6.18 7.61
CA THR A 562 -25.55 -7.08 6.85
C THR A 562 -24.84 -8.36 6.41
N ARG A 563 -23.59 -8.25 5.95
CA ARG A 563 -22.71 -9.40 5.66
C ARG A 563 -22.43 -10.21 6.93
N LEU A 564 -22.16 -9.52 8.06
CA LEU A 564 -21.96 -10.17 9.35
C LEU A 564 -23.21 -10.91 9.84
N CYS A 565 -24.42 -10.38 9.61
CA CYS A 565 -25.66 -11.12 9.89
C CYS A 565 -25.73 -12.44 9.11
N VAL A 566 -25.41 -12.43 7.81
CA VAL A 566 -25.38 -13.63 6.97
C VAL A 566 -24.34 -14.63 7.46
N PHE A 567 -23.11 -14.17 7.73
CA PHE A 567 -21.99 -14.98 8.21
C PHE A 567 -22.27 -15.66 9.56
N PHE A 568 -22.81 -14.94 10.55
CA PHE A 568 -23.05 -15.49 11.89
C PHE A 568 -24.29 -16.39 12.00
N GLY A 569 -25.21 -16.35 11.04
CA GLY A 569 -26.49 -17.06 11.15
C GLY A 569 -27.51 -16.35 12.06
N ARG A 570 -28.79 -16.69 11.88
CA ARG A 570 -29.94 -15.92 12.42
C ARG A 570 -29.95 -15.76 13.95
N GLN A 571 -29.50 -16.76 14.70
CA GLN A 571 -29.45 -16.70 16.17
C GLN A 571 -28.34 -15.77 16.66
N LYS A 572 -27.07 -16.07 16.35
CA LYS A 572 -25.91 -15.25 16.74
C LYS A 572 -26.06 -13.80 16.26
N ALA A 573 -26.64 -13.55 15.09
CA ALA A 573 -26.92 -12.18 14.61
C ALA A 573 -27.89 -11.40 15.51
N ASN A 574 -28.94 -12.04 16.04
CA ASN A 574 -29.87 -11.41 16.99
C ASN A 574 -29.21 -11.19 18.36
N ASP A 575 -28.52 -12.21 18.86
CA ASP A 575 -28.05 -12.22 20.25
C ASP A 575 -26.76 -11.40 20.44
N VAL A 576 -25.92 -11.31 19.41
CA VAL A 576 -24.66 -10.54 19.43
C VAL A 576 -24.80 -9.16 18.79
N LEU A 577 -25.29 -9.04 17.56
CA LEU A 577 -25.24 -7.77 16.83
C LEU A 577 -26.36 -6.82 17.28
N LEU A 578 -27.61 -7.29 17.27
CA LEU A 578 -28.77 -6.46 17.58
C LEU A 578 -28.79 -6.01 19.05
N SER A 579 -28.31 -6.84 19.98
CA SER A 579 -28.15 -6.48 21.40
C SER A 579 -27.21 -5.29 21.62
N HIS A 580 -26.05 -5.27 20.96
CA HIS A 580 -25.12 -4.13 21.03
C HIS A 580 -25.67 -2.92 20.27
N MET A 581 -26.27 -3.12 19.09
CA MET A 581 -26.88 -2.03 18.30
C MET A 581 -27.96 -1.26 19.06
N ILE A 582 -28.75 -1.92 19.93
CA ILE A 582 -29.72 -1.24 20.81
C ILE A 582 -29.06 -0.21 21.72
N THR A 583 -27.83 -0.47 22.20
CA THR A 583 -27.14 0.46 23.11
C THR A 583 -26.84 1.81 22.44
N PHE A 584 -26.64 1.82 21.12
CA PHE A 584 -26.28 3.00 20.34
C PHE A 584 -27.42 4.03 20.27
N LEU A 585 -28.68 3.59 20.37
CA LEU A 585 -29.84 4.50 20.46
C LEU A 585 -29.88 5.32 21.76
N ASN A 586 -29.06 4.97 22.76
CA ASN A 586 -28.97 5.69 24.03
C ASN A 586 -27.82 6.73 24.06
N ASP A 587 -26.99 6.83 23.01
CA ASP A 587 -25.97 7.88 22.93
C ASP A 587 -26.62 9.26 22.71
N LYS A 588 -26.59 10.10 23.75
CA LYS A 588 -27.19 11.44 23.68
C LYS A 588 -26.41 12.44 22.83
N ASN A 589 -25.11 12.22 22.63
CA ASN A 589 -24.20 13.20 22.04
C ASN A 589 -24.07 13.03 20.52
N ASP A 590 -24.04 11.79 20.03
CA ASP A 590 -23.83 11.52 18.60
C ASP A 590 -25.13 11.11 17.90
N TRP A 591 -25.61 12.00 17.03
CA TRP A 591 -26.77 11.73 16.19
C TRP A 591 -26.43 10.93 14.92
N HIS A 592 -25.16 10.89 14.49
CA HIS A 592 -24.75 10.09 13.33
C HIS A 592 -24.83 8.61 13.67
N LEU A 593 -24.28 8.21 14.82
CA LEU A 593 -24.38 6.84 15.33
C LEU A 593 -25.84 6.38 15.50
N ARG A 594 -26.70 7.24 16.08
CA ARG A 594 -28.15 6.99 16.17
C ARG A 594 -28.84 6.94 14.81
N GLY A 595 -28.39 7.74 13.84
CA GLY A 595 -28.85 7.68 12.45
C GLY A 595 -28.49 6.36 11.78
N ALA A 596 -27.22 5.97 11.86
CA ALA A 596 -26.67 4.74 11.26
C ALA A 596 -27.37 3.47 11.76
N PHE A 597 -27.90 3.47 13.00
CA PHE A 597 -28.81 2.41 13.47
C PHE A 597 -30.01 2.25 12.54
N PHE A 598 -30.71 3.33 12.21
CA PHE A 598 -31.93 3.26 11.40
C PHE A 598 -31.65 2.95 9.92
N ASP A 599 -30.51 3.38 9.37
CA ASP A 599 -30.11 2.92 8.02
C ASP A 599 -29.82 1.41 8.01
N SER A 600 -29.14 0.92 9.06
CA SER A 600 -28.67 -0.47 9.17
C SER A 600 -29.75 -1.48 9.54
N ILE A 601 -30.69 -1.10 10.41
CA ILE A 601 -31.63 -2.03 11.06
C ILE A 601 -32.56 -2.73 10.06
N VAL A 602 -32.81 -2.11 8.90
CA VAL A 602 -33.61 -2.70 7.81
C VAL A 602 -32.97 -4.00 7.30
N GLY A 603 -31.64 -4.01 7.11
CA GLY A 603 -30.92 -5.19 6.63
C GLY A 603 -30.86 -6.31 7.67
N VAL A 604 -30.65 -5.96 8.95
CA VAL A 604 -30.70 -6.92 10.07
C VAL A 604 -32.10 -7.53 10.19
N ALA A 605 -33.15 -6.69 10.14
CA ALA A 605 -34.54 -7.13 10.21
C ALA A 605 -34.96 -8.00 9.02
N ALA A 606 -34.43 -7.76 7.81
CA ALA A 606 -34.68 -8.60 6.65
C ALA A 606 -34.11 -10.02 6.83
N TYR A 607 -32.95 -10.15 7.49
CA TYR A 607 -32.32 -11.45 7.74
C TYR A 607 -32.97 -12.20 8.93
N VAL A 608 -33.28 -11.50 10.03
CA VAL A 608 -33.98 -12.07 11.19
C VAL A 608 -35.45 -12.40 10.88
N GLY A 609 -36.09 -11.60 10.03
CA GLY A 609 -37.48 -11.75 9.60
C GLY A 609 -38.49 -11.05 10.52
N TRP A 610 -39.78 -11.19 10.17
CA TRP A 610 -40.92 -10.49 10.80
C TRP A 610 -41.06 -10.71 12.32
N GLN A 611 -40.45 -11.76 12.87
CA GLN A 611 -40.39 -12.04 14.31
C GLN A 611 -39.70 -10.90 15.08
N SER A 612 -38.76 -10.19 14.45
CA SER A 612 -38.12 -8.99 15.01
C SER A 612 -39.08 -7.81 15.24
N SER A 613 -40.26 -7.78 14.61
CA SER A 613 -41.17 -6.62 14.64
C SER A 613 -41.60 -6.18 16.05
N SER A 614 -41.73 -7.11 17.00
CA SER A 614 -42.06 -6.80 18.40
C SER A 614 -40.89 -6.17 19.15
N ILE A 615 -39.66 -6.62 18.90
CA ILE A 615 -38.42 -6.11 19.50
C ILE A 615 -38.09 -4.72 18.92
N LEU A 616 -38.27 -4.54 17.61
CA LEU A 616 -37.93 -3.31 16.91
C LEU A 616 -38.96 -2.19 17.11
N LYS A 617 -40.24 -2.51 17.37
CA LYS A 617 -41.30 -1.51 17.57
C LYS A 617 -40.92 -0.37 18.55
N PRO A 618 -40.52 -0.63 19.82
CA PRO A 618 -40.15 0.44 20.74
C PRO A 618 -38.94 1.26 20.28
N LEU A 619 -37.97 0.64 19.62
CA LEU A 619 -36.76 1.30 19.10
C LEU A 619 -37.10 2.27 17.95
N LEU A 620 -38.03 1.86 17.08
CA LEU A 620 -38.52 2.69 15.98
C LEU A 620 -39.40 3.84 16.52
N GLN A 621 -40.23 3.60 17.54
CA GLN A 621 -40.97 4.67 18.23
C GLN A 621 -40.05 5.64 19.00
N GLN A 622 -38.90 5.18 19.51
CA GLN A 622 -37.84 6.02 20.06
C GLN A 622 -37.23 6.92 18.97
N GLY A 623 -36.91 6.37 17.79
CA GLY A 623 -36.41 7.14 16.63
C GLY A 623 -37.38 8.21 16.12
N LEU A 624 -38.69 7.92 16.11
CA LEU A 624 -39.73 8.92 15.81
C LEU A 624 -39.86 10.01 16.89
N SER A 625 -39.34 9.76 18.09
CA SER A 625 -39.46 10.66 19.26
C SER A 625 -38.17 11.46 19.54
N ASP A 626 -37.21 11.45 18.61
CA ASP A 626 -35.85 11.96 18.84
C ASP A 626 -35.77 13.49 19.03
N ALA A 627 -34.65 13.96 19.57
CA ALA A 627 -34.32 15.38 19.65
C ALA A 627 -33.88 15.95 18.28
N GLU A 628 -33.21 15.15 17.45
CA GLU A 628 -32.61 15.57 16.18
C GLU A 628 -33.44 15.15 14.97
N GLU A 629 -33.85 16.13 14.16
CA GLU A 629 -34.80 15.94 13.07
C GLU A 629 -34.27 15.00 11.96
N PHE A 630 -32.95 14.91 11.78
CA PHE A 630 -32.33 13.95 10.85
C PHE A 630 -32.49 12.49 11.28
N VAL A 631 -32.52 12.20 12.59
CA VAL A 631 -32.72 10.83 13.10
C VAL A 631 -34.18 10.40 12.88
N ILE A 632 -35.13 11.31 13.07
CA ILE A 632 -36.56 11.08 12.74
C ILE A 632 -36.74 10.74 11.25
N VAL A 633 -36.06 11.46 10.34
CA VAL A 633 -36.09 11.16 8.89
C VAL A 633 -35.55 9.76 8.60
N LYS A 634 -34.43 9.36 9.23
CA LYS A 634 -33.88 8.01 9.07
C LYS A 634 -34.80 6.93 9.64
N ALA A 635 -35.43 7.16 10.80
CA ALA A 635 -36.43 6.25 11.38
C ALA A 635 -37.68 6.11 10.50
N LEU A 636 -38.18 7.20 9.89
CA LEU A 636 -39.27 7.19 8.92
C LEU A 636 -38.91 6.39 7.65
N ASN A 637 -37.68 6.55 7.13
CA ASN A 637 -37.18 5.78 6.01
C ASN A 637 -37.07 4.28 6.35
N ALA A 638 -36.53 3.95 7.54
CA ALA A 638 -36.43 2.58 8.03
C ALA A 638 -37.80 1.90 8.14
N LEU A 639 -38.78 2.57 8.76
CA LEU A 639 -40.17 2.12 8.84
C LEU A 639 -40.80 1.94 7.46
N THR A 640 -40.52 2.84 6.52
CA THR A 640 -41.01 2.75 5.13
C THR A 640 -40.47 1.48 4.46
N CYS A 641 -39.15 1.25 4.50
CA CYS A 641 -38.52 0.06 3.92
C CYS A 641 -38.97 -1.24 4.60
N MET A 642 -39.07 -1.26 5.94
CA MET A 642 -39.57 -2.43 6.68
C MET A 642 -41.03 -2.75 6.36
N CYS A 643 -41.87 -1.73 6.11
CA CYS A 643 -43.24 -1.93 5.66
C CYS A 643 -43.31 -2.42 4.21
N GLN A 644 -42.46 -1.92 3.30
CA GLN A 644 -42.35 -2.42 1.93
C GLN A 644 -41.95 -3.90 1.86
N LEU A 645 -41.01 -4.32 2.73
CA LEU A 645 -40.51 -5.69 2.83
C LEU A 645 -41.41 -6.62 3.65
N GLY A 646 -42.57 -6.16 4.14
CA GLY A 646 -43.49 -6.98 4.93
C GLY A 646 -42.95 -7.41 6.31
N LEU A 647 -41.92 -6.73 6.82
CA LEU A 647 -41.24 -7.08 8.09
C LEU A 647 -41.99 -6.58 9.33
N LEU A 648 -43.03 -5.75 9.15
CA LEU A 648 -43.88 -5.24 10.22
C LEU A 648 -45.20 -6.02 10.30
N GLN A 649 -45.58 -6.44 11.51
CA GLN A 649 -46.89 -7.07 11.74
C GLN A 649 -48.03 -6.06 11.51
N LYS A 650 -49.13 -6.49 10.87
CA LYS A 650 -50.25 -5.59 10.50
C LYS A 650 -50.79 -4.70 11.63
N PRO A 651 -50.91 -5.14 12.91
CA PRO A 651 -51.31 -4.24 14.00
C PRO A 651 -50.33 -3.07 14.19
N HIS A 652 -49.03 -3.37 14.20
CA HIS A 652 -47.97 -2.35 14.34
C HIS A 652 -47.99 -1.35 13.18
N VAL A 653 -48.33 -1.77 11.96
CA VAL A 653 -48.45 -0.88 10.80
C VAL A 653 -49.54 0.17 11.00
N TYR A 654 -50.70 -0.20 11.57
CA TYR A 654 -51.76 0.77 11.89
C TYR A 654 -51.38 1.70 13.05
N GLU A 655 -50.71 1.19 14.08
CA GLU A 655 -50.18 2.02 15.18
C GLU A 655 -49.15 3.03 14.66
N PHE A 656 -48.19 2.61 13.85
CA PHE A 656 -47.22 3.52 13.23
C PHE A 656 -47.89 4.53 12.28
N ALA A 657 -48.96 4.17 11.57
CA ALA A 657 -49.70 5.11 10.74
C ALA A 657 -50.37 6.22 11.60
N SER A 658 -50.90 5.85 12.77
CA SER A 658 -51.43 6.82 13.76
C SER A 658 -50.34 7.69 14.39
N ASP A 659 -49.18 7.11 14.73
CA ASP A 659 -48.03 7.84 15.29
C ASP A 659 -47.42 8.83 14.26
N ILE A 660 -47.45 8.49 12.97
CA ILE A 660 -46.79 9.24 11.89
C ILE A 660 -47.70 10.31 11.25
N ALA A 661 -49.02 10.14 11.25
CA ALA A 661 -49.94 11.10 10.62
C ALA A 661 -49.74 12.57 11.08
N PRO A 662 -49.49 12.89 12.37
CA PRO A 662 -49.16 14.25 12.81
C PRO A 662 -47.96 14.89 12.11
N PHE A 663 -46.99 14.09 11.64
CA PHE A 663 -45.81 14.60 10.94
C PHE A 663 -46.14 15.20 9.56
N LEU A 664 -47.34 14.97 9.02
CA LEU A 664 -47.80 15.62 7.78
C LEU A 664 -47.89 17.15 7.87
N CYS A 665 -48.05 17.73 9.07
CA CYS A 665 -48.01 19.19 9.30
C CYS A 665 -46.72 19.68 9.99
N HIS A 666 -45.70 18.85 10.13
CA HIS A 666 -44.43 19.23 10.77
C HIS A 666 -43.66 20.29 9.94
N PRO A 667 -42.99 21.29 10.56
CA PRO A 667 -42.28 22.35 9.83
C PRO A 667 -41.09 21.86 9.00
N ASN A 668 -40.41 20.78 9.41
CA ASN A 668 -39.31 20.21 8.61
C ASN A 668 -39.86 19.42 7.42
N LEU A 669 -39.58 19.91 6.22
CA LEU A 669 -40.00 19.35 4.94
C LEU A 669 -39.58 17.89 4.73
N TRP A 670 -38.38 17.48 5.18
CA TRP A 670 -37.91 16.09 5.05
C TRP A 670 -38.72 15.12 5.91
N ILE A 671 -39.13 15.55 7.11
CA ILE A 671 -40.03 14.78 7.99
C ILE A 671 -41.41 14.61 7.34
N ARG A 672 -41.95 15.66 6.69
CA ARG A 672 -43.20 15.56 5.90
C ARG A 672 -43.07 14.55 4.75
N TYR A 673 -41.98 14.61 3.98
CA TYR A 673 -41.71 13.67 2.89
C TYR A 673 -41.55 12.22 3.38
N GLY A 674 -40.89 12.00 4.52
CA GLY A 674 -40.78 10.69 5.16
C GLY A 674 -42.14 10.15 5.62
N ALA A 675 -42.96 10.99 6.26
CA ALA A 675 -44.31 10.64 6.69
C ALA A 675 -45.24 10.27 5.52
N VAL A 676 -45.25 11.08 4.45
CA VAL A 676 -45.92 10.74 3.18
C VAL A 676 -45.37 9.43 2.62
N GLY A 677 -44.05 9.24 2.65
CA GLY A 677 -43.37 8.03 2.17
C GLY A 677 -43.90 6.76 2.83
N PHE A 678 -43.98 6.78 4.16
CA PHE A 678 -44.53 5.69 4.97
C PHE A 678 -46.02 5.46 4.69
N ILE A 679 -46.85 6.51 4.80
CA ILE A 679 -48.31 6.44 4.63
C ILE A 679 -48.69 5.93 3.24
N THR A 680 -47.97 6.37 2.21
CA THR A 680 -48.15 5.89 0.83
C THR A 680 -47.81 4.40 0.69
N VAL A 681 -46.81 3.89 1.42
CA VAL A 681 -46.48 2.46 1.45
C VAL A 681 -47.53 1.66 2.21
N VAL A 682 -48.02 2.17 3.35
CA VAL A 682 -49.10 1.53 4.10
C VAL A 682 -50.34 1.35 3.22
N ALA A 683 -50.71 2.37 2.42
CA ALA A 683 -51.82 2.30 1.49
C ALA A 683 -51.69 1.17 0.44
N HIS A 684 -50.48 0.86 -0.03
CA HIS A 684 -50.22 -0.26 -0.95
C HIS A 684 -50.26 -1.65 -0.27
N GLN A 685 -50.04 -1.72 1.06
CA GLN A 685 -49.86 -2.98 1.81
C GLN A 685 -51.15 -3.47 2.51
N ILE A 686 -52.22 -2.69 2.46
CA ILE A 686 -53.54 -3.01 3.04
C ILE A 686 -54.61 -3.05 1.95
N SER A 687 -55.81 -3.59 2.24
CA SER A 687 -56.89 -3.58 1.23
C SER A 687 -57.41 -2.16 1.00
N THR A 688 -57.96 -1.87 -0.18
CA THR A 688 -58.60 -0.56 -0.45
C THR A 688 -59.70 -0.23 0.57
N ALA A 689 -60.43 -1.24 1.06
CA ALA A 689 -61.39 -1.08 2.16
C ALA A 689 -60.70 -0.68 3.48
N ASP A 690 -59.55 -1.27 3.83
CA ASP A 690 -58.76 -0.83 4.99
C ASP A 690 -58.20 0.60 4.82
N VAL A 691 -57.86 1.03 3.59
CA VAL A 691 -57.42 2.41 3.34
C VAL A 691 -58.52 3.40 3.74
N TYR A 692 -59.75 3.24 3.25
CA TYR A 692 -60.84 4.16 3.60
C TYR A 692 -61.37 3.99 5.03
N CYS A 693 -61.40 2.77 5.57
CA CYS A 693 -61.97 2.51 6.90
C CYS A 693 -60.98 2.68 8.06
N LYS A 694 -59.66 2.65 7.83
CA LYS A 694 -58.63 2.69 8.89
C LYS A 694 -57.53 3.73 8.66
N LEU A 695 -57.09 3.95 7.42
CA LEU A 695 -56.01 4.92 7.15
C LEU A 695 -56.55 6.35 7.01
N MET A 696 -57.61 6.54 6.20
CA MET A 696 -58.20 7.86 5.95
C MET A 696 -58.65 8.65 7.19
N PRO A 697 -59.24 8.05 8.24
CA PRO A 697 -59.57 8.78 9.47
C PRO A 697 -58.36 9.42 10.18
N TYR A 698 -57.14 8.96 9.91
CA TYR A 698 -55.90 9.60 10.39
C TYR A 698 -55.39 10.69 9.42
N LEU A 699 -55.84 10.71 8.16
CA LEU A 699 -55.38 11.66 7.13
C LEU A 699 -56.32 12.87 6.98
N ASP A 700 -57.62 12.68 7.16
CA ASP A 700 -58.66 13.72 7.04
C ASP A 700 -58.33 15.05 7.80
N PRO A 701 -57.71 15.04 9.01
CA PRO A 701 -57.31 16.29 9.68
C PRO A 701 -56.26 17.10 8.93
N TYR A 702 -55.44 16.48 8.07
CA TYR A 702 -54.24 17.05 7.46
C TYR A 702 -54.36 17.32 5.95
N ILE A 703 -55.43 16.86 5.29
CA ILE A 703 -55.69 17.08 3.86
C ILE A 703 -56.71 18.20 3.62
N THR A 704 -56.62 18.86 2.46
CA THR A 704 -57.53 19.94 2.04
C THR A 704 -58.77 19.44 1.28
N GLN A 705 -58.66 18.26 0.65
CA GLN A 705 -59.72 17.65 -0.17
C GLN A 705 -59.60 16.12 -0.13
N PRO A 706 -60.70 15.35 -0.29
CA PRO A 706 -60.66 13.90 -0.30
C PRO A 706 -59.91 13.35 -1.51
N VAL A 707 -59.14 12.27 -1.32
CA VAL A 707 -58.26 11.68 -2.33
C VAL A 707 -58.58 10.20 -2.57
N ILE A 708 -58.60 9.81 -3.84
CA ILE A 708 -58.89 8.42 -4.26
C ILE A 708 -57.61 7.58 -4.42
N GLN A 709 -56.46 8.18 -4.78
CA GLN A 709 -55.18 7.50 -5.07
C GLN A 709 -54.08 7.91 -4.09
N ILE A 710 -54.25 7.58 -2.82
CA ILE A 710 -53.29 7.87 -1.72
C ILE A 710 -51.95 7.13 -1.93
N GLU A 711 -51.99 6.04 -2.69
CA GLU A 711 -50.83 5.29 -3.22
C GLU A 711 -49.84 6.17 -4.02
N ARG A 712 -50.21 7.37 -4.46
CA ARG A 712 -49.32 8.26 -5.21
C ARG A 712 -48.79 9.37 -4.32
N LYS A 713 -47.50 9.28 -3.94
CA LYS A 713 -46.80 10.27 -3.09
C LYS A 713 -47.08 11.72 -3.51
N LEU A 714 -46.99 12.02 -4.81
CA LEU A 714 -47.24 13.35 -5.38
C LEU A 714 -48.69 13.83 -5.18
N VAL A 715 -49.67 12.93 -5.25
CA VAL A 715 -51.09 13.26 -5.05
C VAL A 715 -51.32 13.59 -3.58
N LEU A 716 -50.82 12.77 -2.64
CA LEU A 716 -50.92 13.05 -1.21
C LEU A 716 -50.24 14.38 -0.84
N LEU A 717 -49.03 14.64 -1.36
CA LEU A 717 -48.33 15.92 -1.18
C LEU A 717 -49.13 17.13 -1.67
N SER A 718 -49.78 17.00 -2.84
CA SER A 718 -50.55 18.10 -3.45
C SER A 718 -51.82 18.51 -2.68
N VAL A 719 -52.25 17.69 -1.71
CA VAL A 719 -53.45 17.95 -0.88
C VAL A 719 -53.15 18.21 0.59
N LEU A 720 -51.88 18.17 1.03
CA LEU A 720 -51.58 18.47 2.43
C LEU A 720 -51.85 19.94 2.74
N LYS A 721 -52.44 20.20 3.91
CA LYS A 721 -52.50 21.55 4.50
C LYS A 721 -51.10 22.13 4.69
N GLU A 722 -51.02 23.45 4.81
CA GLU A 722 -49.76 24.13 5.14
C GLU A 722 -49.21 23.67 6.50
N PRO A 723 -47.88 23.49 6.64
CA PRO A 723 -47.25 23.04 7.87
C PRO A 723 -47.36 24.12 8.97
N VAL A 724 -47.09 23.73 10.22
CA VAL A 724 -46.93 24.71 11.32
C VAL A 724 -45.78 25.66 10.98
N CYS A 725 -45.95 26.96 11.23
CA CYS A 725 -44.86 27.91 11.04
C CYS A 725 -43.66 27.58 11.95
N ARG A 726 -42.45 27.56 11.38
CA ARG A 726 -41.23 27.14 12.08
C ARG A 726 -40.96 27.96 13.35
N SER A 727 -41.23 29.27 13.33
CA SER A 727 -41.07 30.16 14.47
C SER A 727 -41.97 29.79 15.65
N ILE A 728 -43.25 29.53 15.37
CA ILE A 728 -44.27 29.12 16.34
C ILE A 728 -43.91 27.76 16.94
N PHE A 729 -43.52 26.78 16.10
CA PHE A 729 -43.09 25.46 16.56
C PHE A 729 -41.84 25.53 17.45
N ASP A 730 -40.76 26.18 17.00
CA ASP A 730 -39.52 26.30 17.78
C ASP A 730 -39.71 27.12 19.06
N TYR A 731 -40.63 28.09 19.08
CA TYR A 731 -40.89 28.89 20.28
C TYR A 731 -41.74 28.13 21.30
N ALA A 732 -42.74 27.35 20.87
CA ALA A 732 -43.51 26.44 21.72
C ALA A 732 -42.62 25.30 22.29
N LEU A 733 -41.74 24.71 21.46
CA LEU A 733 -40.85 23.62 21.88
C LEU A 733 -39.82 24.06 22.93
N ARG A 734 -39.47 25.36 22.98
CA ARG A 734 -38.57 25.97 23.98
C ARG A 734 -39.27 26.34 25.30
N SER A 735 -40.56 26.03 25.48
CA SER A 735 -41.25 26.28 26.76
C SER A 735 -40.64 25.46 27.89
N LYS A 736 -40.43 26.09 29.06
CA LYS A 736 -40.02 25.39 30.29
C LYS A 736 -41.15 24.52 30.87
N ASP A 737 -42.40 24.93 30.68
CA ASP A 737 -43.57 24.09 30.90
C ASP A 737 -44.38 23.99 29.61
N ILE A 738 -43.98 23.05 28.76
CA ILE A 738 -44.72 22.70 27.55
C ILE A 738 -46.03 21.96 27.87
N THR A 739 -46.12 21.32 29.05
CA THR A 739 -47.27 20.51 29.48
C THR A 739 -48.49 21.40 29.76
N SER A 740 -48.28 22.46 30.52
CA SER A 740 -49.33 23.42 30.88
C SER A 740 -49.72 24.33 29.69
N LEU A 741 -48.78 24.60 28.76
CA LEU A 741 -49.13 25.19 27.45
C LEU A 741 -50.12 24.29 26.69
N PHE A 742 -49.82 23.00 26.52
CA PHE A 742 -50.72 22.07 25.82
C PHE A 742 -52.05 21.86 26.55
N ARG A 743 -52.05 21.84 27.90
CA ARG A 743 -53.27 21.86 28.72
C ARG A 743 -54.16 23.05 28.34
N HIS A 744 -53.57 24.24 28.18
CA HIS A 744 -54.30 25.44 27.84
C HIS A 744 -54.81 25.48 26.39
N LEU A 745 -53.99 25.07 25.41
CA LEU A 745 -54.40 24.92 24.01
C LEU A 745 -55.58 23.94 23.88
N HIS A 746 -55.56 22.83 24.62
CA HIS A 746 -56.66 21.86 24.60
C HIS A 746 -57.96 22.39 25.24
N MET A 747 -57.88 23.29 26.23
CA MET A 747 -59.07 24.00 26.74
C MET A 747 -59.63 24.99 25.71
N ARG A 748 -58.77 25.71 24.97
CA ARG A 748 -59.18 26.58 23.86
C ARG A 748 -59.87 25.80 22.75
N GLN A 749 -59.29 24.67 22.32
CA GLN A 749 -59.92 23.73 21.37
C GLN A 749 -61.28 23.22 21.88
N LYS A 750 -61.40 22.85 23.16
CA LYS A 750 -62.69 22.44 23.75
C LYS A 750 -63.72 23.56 23.79
N LYS A 751 -63.32 24.82 23.98
CA LYS A 751 -64.22 25.98 23.84
C LYS A 751 -64.69 26.17 22.39
N ARG A 752 -63.77 26.09 21.42
CA ARG A 752 -64.10 26.14 19.97
C ARG A 752 -65.09 25.03 19.57
N ASN A 753 -64.88 23.81 20.09
CA ASN A 753 -65.73 22.65 19.85
C ASN A 753 -66.99 22.58 20.75
N GLY A 754 -67.42 23.70 21.37
CA GLY A 754 -68.63 23.78 22.19
C GLY A 754 -68.65 22.90 23.45
N SER A 755 -67.53 22.26 23.80
CA SER A 755 -67.40 21.31 24.90
C SER A 755 -67.02 21.97 26.24
N LEU A 756 -66.75 23.28 26.23
CA LEU A 756 -66.58 24.14 27.40
C LEU A 756 -67.26 25.49 27.15
N LEU A 757 -68.03 25.96 28.14
CA LEU A 757 -68.70 27.27 28.09
C LEU A 757 -67.71 28.44 28.09
N ASP A 758 -66.63 28.34 28.86
CA ASP A 758 -65.54 29.30 28.84
C ASP A 758 -64.18 28.64 29.10
N CYS A 759 -63.10 29.34 28.73
CA CYS A 759 -61.72 28.95 28.98
C CYS A 759 -61.14 29.94 30.00
N PRO A 760 -60.81 29.53 31.23
CA PRO A 760 -60.18 30.41 32.20
C PRO A 760 -58.82 30.90 31.67
N PRO A 761 -58.30 32.05 32.14
CA PRO A 761 -56.96 32.51 31.80
C PRO A 761 -55.88 31.55 32.34
N PRO A 762 -54.64 31.56 31.79
CA PRO A 762 -53.55 30.74 32.31
C PRO A 762 -53.24 31.05 33.78
N GLU A 763 -53.16 30.00 34.60
CA GLU A 763 -52.81 30.09 36.02
C GLU A 763 -51.39 30.65 36.24
N ASP A 764 -50.49 30.37 35.29
CA ASP A 764 -49.11 30.89 35.28
C ASP A 764 -48.99 32.11 34.34
N PRO A 765 -48.57 33.29 34.85
CA PRO A 765 -48.34 34.47 34.02
C PRO A 765 -47.26 34.28 32.94
N ALA A 766 -46.30 33.36 33.11
CA ALA A 766 -45.32 33.04 32.08
C ALA A 766 -45.99 32.39 30.85
N ILE A 767 -47.01 31.54 31.06
CA ILE A 767 -47.78 30.91 29.97
C ILE A 767 -48.71 31.93 29.31
N ALA A 768 -49.28 32.87 30.06
CA ALA A 768 -50.03 33.99 29.49
C ALA A 768 -49.14 34.88 28.60
N GLN A 769 -47.90 35.16 29.00
CA GLN A 769 -46.93 35.87 28.17
C GLN A 769 -46.51 35.05 26.94
N LEU A 770 -46.28 33.74 27.09
CA LEU A 770 -45.93 32.82 26.01
C LEU A 770 -47.02 32.77 24.93
N LEU A 771 -48.28 32.57 25.33
CA LEU A 771 -49.44 32.57 24.43
C LEU A 771 -49.63 33.92 23.73
N LYS A 772 -49.54 35.04 24.47
CA LYS A 772 -49.60 36.38 23.87
C LYS A 772 -48.52 36.60 22.82
N LYS A 773 -47.33 36.03 23.03
CA LYS A 773 -46.21 36.14 22.09
C LYS A 773 -46.32 35.21 20.89
N LEU A 774 -46.84 33.98 21.05
CA LEU A 774 -47.19 33.09 19.94
C LEU A 774 -48.25 33.73 19.03
N LEU A 775 -49.31 34.30 19.63
CA LEU A 775 -50.32 35.07 18.89
C LEU A 775 -49.71 36.27 18.15
N SER A 776 -48.74 36.98 18.75
CA SER A 776 -48.01 38.06 18.06
C SER A 776 -47.07 37.60 16.93
N GLN A 777 -46.76 36.31 16.86
CA GLN A 777 -46.04 35.68 15.75
C GLN A 777 -46.97 35.17 14.64
N GLY A 778 -48.28 35.42 14.75
CA GLY A 778 -49.29 35.05 13.77
C GLY A 778 -50.09 33.79 14.08
N MET A 779 -49.90 33.16 15.27
CA MET A 779 -50.50 31.85 15.58
C MET A 779 -52.02 31.83 15.41
N THR A 780 -52.47 31.05 14.43
CA THR A 780 -53.87 30.83 14.08
C THR A 780 -54.51 29.70 14.88
N GLU A 781 -55.85 29.61 14.87
CA GLU A 781 -56.57 28.47 15.48
C GLU A 781 -56.21 27.13 14.82
N GLU A 782 -55.95 27.13 13.50
CA GLU A 782 -55.43 25.94 12.81
C GLU A 782 -54.05 25.51 13.34
N GLU A 783 -53.18 26.46 13.68
CA GLU A 783 -51.88 26.14 14.25
C GLU A 783 -51.97 25.65 15.69
N GLU A 784 -52.96 26.10 16.48
CA GLU A 784 -53.27 25.47 17.76
C GLU A 784 -53.64 23.99 17.58
N ASP A 785 -54.44 23.64 16.57
CA ASP A 785 -54.83 22.26 16.29
C ASP A 785 -53.67 21.42 15.73
N LYS A 786 -52.85 21.97 14.82
CA LYS A 786 -51.64 21.32 14.31
C LYS A 786 -50.57 21.12 15.41
N LEU A 787 -50.44 22.05 16.36
CA LEU A 787 -49.60 21.90 17.55
C LEU A 787 -50.16 20.82 18.50
N LEU A 788 -51.48 20.78 18.70
CA LEU A 788 -52.13 19.74 19.52
C LEU A 788 -51.99 18.34 18.92
N ALA A 789 -51.98 18.20 17.59
CA ALA A 789 -51.63 16.95 16.91
C ALA A 789 -50.17 16.53 17.17
N LEU A 790 -49.23 17.47 17.12
CA LEU A 790 -47.80 17.23 17.39
C LEU A 790 -47.45 17.14 18.90
N LYS A 791 -48.43 17.32 19.80
CA LYS A 791 -48.26 17.40 21.26
C LYS A 791 -47.34 16.33 21.85
N ASP A 792 -47.65 15.06 21.60
CA ASP A 792 -46.96 13.96 22.29
C ASP A 792 -45.56 13.69 21.73
N PHE A 793 -45.26 14.13 20.50
CA PHE A 793 -43.91 14.25 19.98
C PHE A 793 -43.17 15.44 20.63
N MET A 794 -43.77 16.64 20.63
CA MET A 794 -43.15 17.84 21.16
C MET A 794 -42.84 17.72 22.67
N MET A 795 -43.71 17.06 23.45
CA MET A 795 -43.46 16.78 24.87
C MET A 795 -42.28 15.82 25.09
N LYS A 796 -42.08 14.82 24.22
CA LYS A 796 -40.91 13.92 24.28
C LYS A 796 -39.62 14.66 23.89
N SER A 797 -39.63 15.39 22.77
CA SER A 797 -38.46 16.13 22.27
C SER A 797 -38.06 17.28 23.22
N ASN A 798 -39.01 17.98 23.85
CA ASN A 798 -38.75 18.97 24.90
C ASN A 798 -38.05 18.34 26.13
N ARG A 799 -38.52 17.18 26.62
CA ARG A 799 -37.87 16.45 27.73
C ARG A 799 -36.46 15.97 27.34
N ALA A 800 -36.28 15.46 26.12
CA ALA A 800 -34.97 15.04 25.62
C ALA A 800 -33.98 16.22 25.58
N LYS A 801 -34.43 17.38 25.10
CA LYS A 801 -33.61 18.60 25.01
C LYS A 801 -33.32 19.22 26.39
N ALA A 802 -34.28 19.23 27.32
CA ALA A 802 -34.03 19.65 28.71
C ALA A 802 -32.94 18.79 29.37
N ASN A 803 -33.06 17.46 29.28
CA ASN A 803 -32.10 16.50 29.82
C ASN A 803 -30.69 16.57 29.18
N ALA A 804 -30.53 17.27 28.06
CA ALA A 804 -29.23 17.52 27.43
C ALA A 804 -28.58 18.83 27.93
N VAL A 805 -29.37 19.86 28.22
CA VAL A 805 -28.89 21.16 28.74
C VAL A 805 -28.33 21.02 30.16
N ASP A 806 -28.98 20.25 31.04
CA ASP A 806 -28.49 20.06 32.42
C ASP A 806 -27.12 19.36 32.47
N GLN A 807 -26.78 18.53 31.47
CA GLN A 807 -25.45 17.91 31.38
C GLN A 807 -24.38 18.85 30.79
N SER A 808 -24.75 19.85 29.97
CA SER A 808 -23.76 20.78 29.42
C SER A 808 -23.11 21.66 30.49
N HIS A 809 -23.88 22.08 31.51
CA HIS A 809 -23.36 22.93 32.60
C HIS A 809 -22.36 22.25 33.54
N LEU A 810 -22.18 20.92 33.46
CA LEU A 810 -21.18 20.18 34.23
C LEU A 810 -19.90 19.87 33.43
N HIS A 811 -19.90 20.07 32.10
CA HIS A 811 -18.76 19.79 31.22
C HIS A 811 -18.16 21.04 30.54
N ASP A 812 -18.70 22.23 30.81
CA ASP A 812 -18.34 23.49 30.13
C ASP A 812 -16.92 24.03 30.45
N SER A 813 -16.17 23.33 31.31
CA SER A 813 -14.73 23.56 31.52
C SER A 813 -13.86 22.91 30.43
N SER A 814 -14.40 21.98 29.63
CA SER A 814 -13.75 21.38 28.46
C SER A 814 -14.45 21.86 27.19
N GLN A 815 -13.94 22.94 26.58
CA GLN A 815 -14.55 23.56 25.40
C GLN A 815 -14.68 22.58 24.22
N LYS A 816 -15.91 22.36 23.74
CA LYS A 816 -16.15 21.56 22.53
C LYS A 816 -15.57 22.24 21.29
N GLY A 817 -14.67 21.56 20.58
CA GLY A 817 -14.30 21.87 19.20
C GLY A 817 -13.20 22.91 18.97
N VAL A 818 -12.68 23.58 20.01
CA VAL A 818 -11.52 24.48 19.87
C VAL A 818 -10.23 23.72 20.19
N ILE A 819 -9.53 23.27 19.14
CA ILE A 819 -8.16 22.78 19.28
C ILE A 819 -7.23 23.98 19.39
N ASP A 820 -6.68 24.24 20.57
CA ASP A 820 -5.61 25.22 20.73
C ASP A 820 -4.30 24.67 20.14
N LEU A 821 -4.04 25.06 18.89
CA LEU A 821 -2.81 24.70 18.18
C LEU A 821 -1.56 25.29 18.83
N ALA A 822 -1.66 26.39 19.59
CA ALA A 822 -0.53 26.96 20.32
C ALA A 822 -0.19 26.12 21.56
N ALA A 823 -1.20 25.60 22.27
CA ALA A 823 -0.99 24.64 23.38
C ALA A 823 -0.34 23.33 22.91
N LEU A 824 -0.57 22.93 21.65
CA LEU A 824 0.10 21.78 21.01
C LEU A 824 1.47 22.12 20.38
N GLY A 825 1.94 23.37 20.46
CA GLY A 825 3.19 23.83 19.83
C GLY A 825 3.15 23.89 18.30
N ILE A 826 1.97 23.74 17.69
CA ILE A 826 1.78 23.72 16.23
C ILE A 826 1.60 25.15 15.73
N THR A 827 2.64 25.71 15.11
CA THR A 827 2.58 27.02 14.45
C THR A 827 1.75 26.95 13.15
N GLY A 828 0.44 27.16 13.29
CA GLY A 828 -0.53 27.15 12.20
C GLY A 828 -0.17 28.16 11.10
N ARG A 829 -0.23 27.73 9.83
CA ARG A 829 0.01 28.59 8.67
C ARG A 829 -1.32 29.08 8.09
N GLN A 830 -1.71 30.29 8.49
CA GLN A 830 -2.88 30.96 7.91
C GLN A 830 -2.61 31.30 6.43
N VAL A 831 -3.56 30.98 5.55
CA VAL A 831 -3.52 31.32 4.13
C VAL A 831 -4.84 31.97 3.75
N ASP A 832 -4.80 33.20 3.25
CA ASP A 832 -6.01 33.88 2.81
C ASP A 832 -6.57 33.23 1.54
N LEU A 833 -7.86 32.92 1.54
CA LEU A 833 -8.57 32.38 0.39
C LEU A 833 -8.95 33.48 -0.62
N VAL A 834 -9.09 34.73 -0.17
CA VAL A 834 -9.42 35.88 -1.02
C VAL A 834 -8.14 36.55 -1.51
N LYS A 835 -7.87 36.46 -2.81
CA LYS A 835 -6.90 37.36 -3.45
C LYS A 835 -7.48 38.77 -3.54
N THR A 836 -7.16 39.62 -2.58
CA THR A 836 -7.26 41.07 -2.78
C THR A 836 -6.33 41.48 -3.93
N LYS A 837 -6.87 42.15 -4.96
CA LYS A 837 -6.05 42.86 -5.95
C LYS A 837 -5.43 44.06 -5.25
N GLN A 838 -4.19 43.94 -4.83
CA GLN A 838 -3.38 45.12 -4.49
C GLN A 838 -2.87 45.73 -5.79
N GLU A 839 -3.29 46.96 -6.08
CA GLU A 839 -2.54 47.83 -6.99
C GLU A 839 -1.27 48.33 -6.29
N PRO A 840 -0.16 48.57 -7.02
CA PRO A 840 1.09 49.02 -6.43
C PRO A 840 1.07 50.55 -6.23
N ASP A 841 1.21 51.01 -4.99
CA ASP A 841 1.44 52.43 -4.70
C ASP A 841 2.79 52.65 -3.99
N GLU A 842 3.44 53.76 -4.34
CA GLU A 842 4.80 54.11 -3.91
C GLU A 842 4.79 55.39 -3.06
N LYS A 843 5.17 55.31 -1.76
CA LYS A 843 6.34 56.05 -1.18
C LYS A 843 6.41 56.09 0.37
N ARG A 844 7.67 56.01 0.85
CA ARG A 844 8.30 56.73 1.99
C ARG A 844 7.63 56.68 3.39
N ALA A 845 8.03 55.79 4.32
CA ALA A 845 9.29 55.76 5.10
C ALA A 845 9.30 56.50 6.45
N ARG A 846 9.92 55.85 7.47
CA ARG A 846 10.33 56.32 8.82
C ARG A 846 9.18 56.47 9.84
N LYS A 847 9.38 56.24 11.16
CA LYS A 847 10.58 55.90 11.97
C LYS A 847 10.16 55.25 13.31
N HIS A 848 10.96 54.31 13.85
CA HIS A 848 11.36 54.11 15.28
C HIS A 848 11.94 52.67 15.43
N VAL A 849 13.24 52.50 15.70
CA VAL A 849 13.96 52.46 17.01
C VAL A 849 13.84 51.08 17.70
N LYS A 850 15.00 50.47 17.99
CA LYS A 850 15.19 49.24 18.78
C LYS A 850 15.43 49.56 20.26
N GLN A 851 15.15 48.60 21.15
CA GLN A 851 15.98 48.05 22.26
C GLN A 851 15.05 47.17 23.13
N ASP A 852 15.46 46.13 23.87
CA ASP A 852 16.58 45.17 23.78
C ASP A 852 16.28 44.01 24.76
N SER A 853 16.70 42.76 24.46
CA SER A 853 17.02 41.72 25.47
C SER A 853 17.56 40.43 24.83
N ASN A 854 18.60 39.83 25.44
CA ASN A 854 19.19 38.54 25.05
C ASN A 854 18.42 37.35 25.64
N VAL A 855 18.42 36.19 24.95
CA VAL A 855 18.62 34.87 25.58
C VAL A 855 19.49 33.97 24.66
N ASN A 856 20.38 33.22 25.32
CA ASN A 856 21.45 32.29 24.89
C ASN A 856 21.37 31.53 23.54
N GLU A 857 22.54 31.25 22.96
CA GLU A 857 22.75 30.14 22.02
C GLU A 857 23.14 28.85 22.77
N GLU A 858 22.32 27.80 22.71
CA GLU A 858 22.73 26.48 23.25
C GLU A 858 22.08 25.25 22.57
N TRP A 859 21.02 25.43 21.78
CA TRP A 859 20.25 24.33 21.17
C TRP A 859 20.62 24.02 19.71
N LYS A 860 21.81 24.43 19.25
CA LYS A 860 22.36 24.07 17.93
C LYS A 860 23.07 22.70 17.88
N SER A 861 23.20 22.01 19.03
CA SER A 861 23.99 20.77 19.16
C SER A 861 23.23 19.46 18.83
N MET A 862 22.10 19.51 18.11
CA MET A 862 21.18 18.38 17.98
C MET A 862 21.05 17.72 16.59
N PHE A 863 21.86 18.12 15.58
CA PHE A 863 21.82 17.46 14.27
C PHE A 863 23.21 17.22 13.66
N GLY A 864 23.53 15.93 13.46
CA GLY A 864 24.74 15.44 12.79
C GLY A 864 25.82 14.92 13.76
N SER A 865 26.46 13.77 13.54
CA SER A 865 26.32 12.80 12.43
C SER A 865 26.87 11.40 12.79
N LEU A 866 26.47 10.40 11.99
CA LEU A 866 27.14 9.09 11.76
C LEU A 866 27.01 8.00 12.85
N GLU A 867 27.21 6.75 12.41
CA GLU A 867 26.93 5.49 13.12
C GLU A 867 28.21 4.82 13.71
N PRO A 868 28.45 3.49 13.69
CA PRO A 868 28.84 2.69 14.87
C PRO A 868 30.35 2.28 14.81
N PRO A 869 30.92 1.31 15.60
CA PRO A 869 30.30 0.30 16.47
C PRO A 869 31.00 -0.05 17.82
N ASN A 870 30.36 -1.00 18.55
CA ASN A 870 30.85 -2.10 19.42
C ASN A 870 32.36 -2.15 19.80
N ILE A 871 32.78 -2.62 20.99
CA ILE A 871 32.59 -4.00 21.51
C ILE A 871 32.63 -4.10 23.06
N SER A 872 31.82 -5.04 23.57
CA SER A 872 31.78 -5.79 24.86
C SER A 872 32.83 -5.65 25.99
N GLN A 873 32.30 -5.67 27.24
CA GLN A 873 32.80 -6.36 28.47
C GLN A 873 34.17 -5.91 29.07
N ALA A 874 34.42 -5.81 30.39
CA ALA A 874 33.82 -6.50 31.55
C ALA A 874 33.91 -5.68 32.89
N LEU A 875 33.61 -6.36 34.01
CA LEU A 875 33.64 -5.91 35.43
C LEU A 875 35.08 -5.78 36.02
N PRO A 876 35.30 -5.31 37.29
CA PRO A 876 34.34 -5.02 38.37
C PRO A 876 34.47 -3.64 39.07
N LYS A 877 33.60 -3.40 40.07
CA LYS A 877 33.76 -2.36 41.11
C LYS A 877 34.19 -2.98 42.44
N THR A 878 35.18 -2.36 43.08
CA THR A 878 35.60 -2.49 44.49
C THR A 878 36.19 -1.13 44.90
N SER A 879 36.06 -0.62 46.12
CA SER A 879 35.32 -1.07 47.31
C SER A 879 35.12 0.13 48.26
N ASP A 880 34.60 -0.15 49.45
CA ASP A 880 34.43 0.68 50.65
C ASP A 880 35.68 1.54 50.98
N HIS A 881 35.59 2.67 51.70
CA HIS A 881 35.23 2.71 53.13
C HIS A 881 34.78 4.08 53.71
N GLU A 882 34.29 4.02 54.94
CA GLU A 882 33.84 5.13 55.80
C GLU A 882 34.97 5.87 56.57
N VAL A 883 34.61 7.07 57.07
CA VAL A 883 35.09 7.74 58.32
C VAL A 883 36.54 8.27 58.39
N GLY A 884 36.69 9.47 58.99
CA GLY A 884 37.96 10.01 59.53
C GLY A 884 38.39 11.37 58.93
N GLN A 885 37.73 12.49 59.23
CA GLN A 885 37.97 13.41 60.37
C GLN A 885 39.18 14.37 60.31
N THR A 886 38.90 15.66 60.57
CA THR A 886 39.83 16.77 60.94
C THR A 886 40.83 17.27 59.88
N GLY A 887 41.35 18.51 60.03
CA GLY A 887 42.24 19.13 59.03
C GLY A 887 42.69 20.58 59.35
N LYS A 888 41.91 21.58 58.91
CA LYS A 888 42.22 23.05 58.92
C LYS A 888 43.31 23.52 57.91
N PRO A 889 43.42 24.83 57.61
CA PRO A 889 44.11 25.36 56.41
C PRO A 889 45.50 25.98 56.71
N PRO A 890 46.25 26.50 55.71
CA PRO A 890 46.17 27.94 55.39
C PRO A 890 46.34 28.29 53.88
N ARG A 891 46.81 29.52 53.58
CA ARG A 891 46.84 30.22 52.27
C ARG A 891 48.23 30.24 51.60
N SER A 892 48.28 30.71 50.34
CA SER A 892 49.34 31.57 49.72
C SER A 892 50.76 30.95 49.50
N GLU A 893 51.62 31.37 48.57
CA GLU A 893 51.58 32.47 47.56
C GLU A 893 52.61 32.28 46.40
N SER A 894 52.35 32.90 45.23
CA SER A 894 53.34 33.22 44.15
C SER A 894 53.99 32.02 43.40
N SER A 895 54.59 32.12 42.19
CA SER A 895 54.48 32.99 40.98
C SER A 895 55.36 32.35 39.85
N ALA A 896 55.62 32.83 38.62
CA ALA A 896 55.35 34.06 37.85
C ALA A 896 55.50 33.79 36.31
N ALA A 897 55.23 34.81 35.46
CA ALA A 897 55.86 35.07 34.14
C ALA A 897 55.51 34.14 32.93
N ILE A 898 55.47 34.56 31.64
CA ILE A 898 55.55 35.89 30.98
C ILE A 898 54.98 35.87 29.52
N CYS A 899 54.61 37.04 28.97
CA CYS A 899 54.19 37.39 27.56
C CYS A 899 52.83 36.85 27.01
N VAL A 900 51.89 37.60 26.38
CA VAL A 900 51.83 38.83 25.50
C VAL A 900 51.74 38.44 23.99
N PRO A 901 50.72 38.89 23.19
CA PRO A 901 50.51 40.31 22.81
C PRO A 901 49.05 40.82 22.65
N LEU A 902 48.89 42.13 22.36
CA LEU A 902 47.62 42.80 21.98
C LEU A 902 47.88 44.14 21.23
N SER A 903 46.84 44.74 20.62
CA SER A 903 46.75 46.10 19.98
C SER A 903 47.33 46.28 18.55
N THR A 904 46.82 47.12 17.62
CA THR A 904 45.50 47.79 17.40
C THR A 904 45.39 48.45 15.99
N SER A 905 44.19 48.41 15.36
CA SER A 905 43.58 49.50 14.51
C SER A 905 44.18 49.89 13.11
N PRO A 906 43.49 50.66 12.23
CA PRO A 906 42.05 50.64 11.82
C PRO A 906 41.72 51.05 10.32
N GLN A 907 40.41 51.22 9.99
CA GLN A 907 39.76 52.27 9.12
C GLN A 907 39.47 52.18 7.58
N ILE A 908 38.22 52.59 7.21
CA ILE A 908 37.76 53.59 6.18
C ILE A 908 37.19 53.21 4.74
N SER A 909 35.91 53.60 4.51
CA SER A 909 35.18 54.09 3.28
C SER A 909 34.99 53.24 1.98
N GLU A 910 34.14 53.60 0.98
CA GLU A 910 32.76 54.18 0.84
C GLU A 910 32.35 54.27 -0.69
N VAL A 911 31.18 54.82 -1.03
CA VAL A 911 30.71 55.38 -2.35
C VAL A 911 29.90 54.44 -3.29
N ALA A 912 29.01 55.02 -4.13
CA ALA A 912 27.98 54.35 -4.96
C ALA A 912 27.69 55.11 -6.29
N HIS A 913 26.95 54.51 -7.26
CA HIS A 913 26.28 55.25 -8.38
C HIS A 913 25.22 54.42 -9.17
N ILE A 914 24.26 55.12 -9.81
CA ILE A 914 23.02 54.67 -10.52
C ILE A 914 22.57 55.82 -11.49
N PRO A 915 21.76 55.71 -12.60
CA PRO A 915 21.27 54.58 -13.45
C PRO A 915 21.52 54.76 -15.00
N SER A 916 21.00 53.87 -15.87
CA SER A 916 20.52 54.19 -17.25
C SER A 916 19.54 53.12 -17.84
N ARG A 917 19.05 53.25 -19.09
CA ARG A 917 17.86 52.54 -19.66
C ARG A 917 18.09 51.87 -21.04
N LYS A 918 17.59 50.62 -21.20
CA LYS A 918 16.93 50.00 -22.41
C LYS A 918 17.70 49.98 -23.78
N PRO A 919 17.22 49.23 -24.81
CA PRO A 919 16.60 47.89 -24.83
C PRO A 919 17.22 46.94 -25.89
N ALA A 920 17.18 45.60 -25.71
CA ALA A 920 17.45 44.65 -26.79
C ALA A 920 16.77 43.27 -26.64
N ILE A 921 16.11 42.85 -27.72
CA ILE A 921 15.96 41.50 -28.30
C ILE A 921 16.16 40.28 -27.37
N GLN A 922 15.10 39.46 -27.22
CA GLN A 922 15.21 38.11 -26.67
C GLN A 922 15.82 37.15 -27.70
N VAL A 923 16.88 36.44 -27.31
CA VAL A 923 17.37 35.22 -27.95
C VAL A 923 17.20 34.08 -26.95
N LEU A 924 16.71 32.92 -27.38
CA LEU A 924 16.57 31.76 -26.48
C LEU A 924 17.96 31.22 -26.12
N SER A 925 18.29 31.23 -24.83
CA SER A 925 19.38 30.44 -24.26
C SER A 925 18.82 29.35 -23.36
N SER A 926 19.46 28.19 -23.39
CA SER A 926 19.06 26.97 -22.69
C SER A 926 18.90 27.18 -21.17
N THR A 927 17.73 26.85 -20.62
CA THR A 927 17.57 26.68 -19.17
C THR A 927 18.38 25.49 -18.70
N VAL A 928 19.46 25.76 -17.97
CA VAL A 928 20.23 24.75 -17.23
C VAL A 928 19.33 24.12 -16.17
N LEU A 929 19.19 22.79 -16.21
CA LEU A 929 18.51 22.03 -15.18
C LEU A 929 19.30 22.10 -13.86
N PRO A 930 18.66 22.41 -12.71
CA PRO A 930 19.31 22.34 -11.41
C PRO A 930 19.78 20.91 -11.08
N SER A 931 20.86 20.80 -10.31
CA SER A 931 21.38 19.51 -9.84
C SER A 931 20.39 18.78 -8.94
N THR A 932 20.36 17.45 -9.03
CA THR A 932 19.39 16.54 -8.39
C THR A 932 19.47 16.45 -6.85
N TYR A 933 20.27 17.29 -6.20
CA TYR A 933 20.52 17.26 -4.75
C TYR A 933 19.79 18.33 -3.94
N GLN A 934 18.57 18.70 -4.35
CA GLN A 934 17.63 19.42 -3.49
C GLN A 934 16.17 19.15 -3.87
N ILE A 935 15.26 19.50 -2.95
CA ILE A 935 13.79 19.39 -3.08
C ILE A 935 13.21 17.99 -2.74
N ARG A 936 13.33 17.59 -1.46
CA ARG A 936 12.27 16.80 -0.81
C ARG A 936 11.06 17.71 -0.58
N ILE A 937 10.08 17.68 -1.48
CA ILE A 937 8.74 18.22 -1.14
C ILE A 937 8.05 17.16 -0.28
N THR A 938 7.76 17.48 0.98
CA THR A 938 6.83 16.67 1.76
C THR A 938 5.46 16.69 1.08
N THR A 939 4.87 15.53 0.82
CA THR A 939 3.58 15.39 0.14
C THR A 939 2.49 16.25 0.76
N CYS A 940 2.49 16.40 2.09
CA CYS A 940 1.64 17.32 2.84
C CYS A 940 1.64 18.78 2.32
N LYS A 941 2.74 19.28 1.74
CA LYS A 941 2.79 20.62 1.12
C LYS A 941 2.02 20.66 -0.19
N THR A 942 2.12 19.61 -1.00
CA THR A 942 1.41 19.48 -2.29
C THR A 942 -0.08 19.21 -2.05
N GLU A 943 -0.41 18.28 -1.15
CA GLU A 943 -1.77 18.00 -0.66
C GLU A 943 -2.41 19.31 -0.11
N LEU A 944 -1.69 20.07 0.73
CA LEU A 944 -2.16 21.37 1.24
C LEU A 944 -2.34 22.42 0.13
N GLN A 945 -1.47 22.48 -0.87
CA GLN A 945 -1.62 23.39 -2.02
C GLN A 945 -2.85 23.04 -2.87
N GLN A 946 -3.12 21.75 -3.09
CA GLN A 946 -4.33 21.26 -3.75
C GLN A 946 -5.59 21.57 -2.92
N LEU A 947 -5.57 21.32 -1.61
CA LEU A 947 -6.68 21.63 -0.70
C LEU A 947 -7.00 23.13 -0.64
N ILE A 948 -5.97 23.99 -0.60
CA ILE A 948 -6.13 25.45 -0.69
C ILE A 948 -6.76 25.86 -2.02
N GLN A 949 -6.34 25.24 -3.13
CA GLN A 949 -6.90 25.52 -4.45
C GLN A 949 -8.38 25.10 -4.54
N GLN A 950 -8.70 23.87 -4.12
CA GLN A 950 -10.07 23.34 -4.06
C GLN A 950 -10.98 24.20 -3.16
N LYS A 951 -10.49 24.68 -2.01
CA LYS A 951 -11.25 25.56 -1.12
C LYS A 951 -11.40 26.99 -1.66
N ARG A 952 -10.47 27.49 -2.47
CA ARG A 952 -10.65 28.74 -3.23
C ARG A 952 -11.70 28.58 -4.33
N GLU A 953 -11.71 27.46 -5.04
CA GLU A 953 -12.70 27.16 -6.06
C GLU A 953 -14.11 27.02 -5.46
N GLN A 954 -14.24 26.29 -4.33
CA GLN A 954 -15.49 26.21 -3.57
C GLN A 954 -15.98 27.60 -3.12
N CYS A 955 -15.14 28.38 -2.45
CA CYS A 955 -15.49 29.73 -1.97
C CYS A 955 -15.87 30.69 -3.12
N ASN A 956 -15.23 30.55 -4.28
CA ASN A 956 -15.57 31.33 -5.47
C ASN A 956 -16.93 30.88 -6.08
N ALA A 957 -17.21 29.58 -6.12
CA ALA A 957 -18.51 29.05 -6.55
C ALA A 957 -19.65 29.50 -5.61
N GLU A 958 -19.43 29.44 -4.30
CA GLU A 958 -20.38 29.94 -3.29
C GLU A 958 -20.63 31.45 -3.43
N ARG A 959 -19.58 32.25 -3.71
CA ARG A 959 -19.72 33.68 -4.01
C ARG A 959 -20.53 33.94 -5.29
N ILE A 960 -20.26 33.19 -6.36
CA ILE A 960 -21.01 33.31 -7.62
C ILE A 960 -22.48 32.94 -7.41
N ALA A 961 -22.76 31.82 -6.74
CA ALA A 961 -24.12 31.41 -6.39
C ALA A 961 -24.85 32.49 -5.57
N LYS A 962 -24.18 33.09 -4.58
CA LYS A 962 -24.76 34.19 -3.78
C LYS A 962 -25.07 35.42 -4.64
N GLN A 963 -24.17 35.83 -5.55
CA GLN A 963 -24.46 36.94 -6.46
C GLN A 963 -25.60 36.63 -7.44
N MET A 964 -25.74 35.38 -7.89
CA MET A 964 -26.87 34.98 -8.75
C MET A 964 -28.20 34.99 -7.98
N MET A 965 -28.21 34.60 -6.69
CA MET A 965 -29.37 34.75 -5.81
C MET A 965 -29.71 36.22 -5.54
N GLU A 966 -28.72 37.05 -5.19
CA GLU A 966 -28.91 38.49 -4.95
C GLU A 966 -29.44 39.22 -6.19
N ASN A 967 -28.97 38.88 -7.40
CA ASN A 967 -29.51 39.43 -8.63
C ASN A 967 -30.97 38.98 -8.89
N ALA A 968 -31.30 37.71 -8.62
CA ALA A 968 -32.67 37.21 -8.77
C ALA A 968 -33.66 37.89 -7.79
N GLU A 969 -33.24 38.19 -6.56
CA GLU A 969 -34.03 38.98 -5.59
C GLU A 969 -34.22 40.45 -5.99
N TRP A 970 -33.39 40.98 -6.89
CA TRP A 970 -33.55 42.32 -7.44
C TRP A 970 -34.55 42.36 -8.62
N GLU A 971 -34.54 41.34 -9.49
CA GLU A 971 -35.53 41.22 -10.58
C GLU A 971 -36.94 40.87 -10.07
N SER A 972 -37.07 40.28 -8.87
CA SER A 972 -38.36 39.83 -8.32
C SER A 972 -39.18 40.91 -7.57
N LYS A 973 -38.80 42.20 -7.62
CA LYS A 973 -39.50 43.28 -6.91
C LYS A 973 -40.44 44.05 -7.84
N PRO A 974 -41.77 44.11 -7.57
CA PRO A 974 -42.67 44.98 -8.31
C PRO A 974 -42.36 46.46 -8.03
N PRO A 975 -42.65 47.38 -8.97
CA PRO A 975 -42.44 48.81 -8.78
C PRO A 975 -43.32 49.37 -7.64
N PRO A 976 -42.86 50.41 -6.94
CA PRO A 976 -43.57 50.98 -5.78
C PRO A 976 -44.88 51.69 -6.20
N PRO A 977 -45.95 51.62 -5.39
CA PRO A 977 -47.23 52.26 -5.70
C PRO A 977 -47.17 53.76 -5.36
N GLY A 978 -47.36 54.65 -6.34
CA GLY A 978 -47.31 56.09 -6.05
C GLY A 978 -47.38 57.10 -7.19
N GLU A 979 -48.09 56.85 -8.30
CA GLU A 979 -48.46 57.93 -9.24
C GLU A 979 -49.77 57.60 -9.97
N GLU A 980 -50.85 58.33 -9.66
CA GLU A 980 -52.14 58.23 -10.37
C GLU A 980 -52.21 59.26 -11.51
N SER A 981 -52.53 58.84 -12.74
CA SER A 981 -52.95 59.76 -13.82
C SER A 981 -53.75 59.07 -14.93
N PHE A 982 -55.04 59.42 -15.01
CA PHE A 982 -55.91 59.47 -16.20
C PHE A 982 -55.93 58.32 -17.23
N LEU A 983 -56.91 57.43 -17.05
CA LEU A 983 -58.08 57.22 -17.93
C LEU A 983 -57.94 57.24 -19.48
N HIS A 984 -58.59 56.23 -20.06
CA HIS A 984 -59.32 56.19 -21.35
C HIS A 984 -58.58 55.82 -22.67
N PRO A 985 -59.30 55.25 -23.67
CA PRO A 985 -58.79 54.05 -24.35
C PRO A 985 -58.94 54.01 -25.90
N CYS A 986 -58.26 53.03 -26.50
CA CYS A 986 -58.60 52.35 -27.77
C CYS A 986 -58.07 50.89 -27.63
N LEU A 987 -58.64 49.83 -28.22
CA LEU A 987 -58.79 49.55 -29.66
C LEU A 987 -57.40 49.59 -30.37
N GLU A 988 -56.97 48.59 -31.16
CA GLU A 988 -57.71 47.49 -31.76
C GLU A 988 -56.82 46.29 -32.20
N SER A 989 -57.45 45.15 -32.48
CA SER A 989 -57.06 44.14 -33.48
C SER A 989 -55.63 43.54 -33.58
N LYS A 990 -55.57 42.23 -33.25
CA LYS A 990 -55.08 41.11 -34.10
C LYS A 990 -53.57 40.88 -34.34
N PRO A 991 -53.17 39.66 -34.82
CA PRO A 991 -51.87 39.05 -34.46
C PRO A 991 -50.98 38.61 -35.64
N GLY A 992 -49.81 38.07 -35.29
CA GLY A 992 -48.84 37.38 -36.16
C GLY A 992 -47.42 37.73 -35.72
N VAL A 993 -46.46 36.80 -35.62
CA VAL A 993 -46.43 35.36 -35.96
C VAL A 993 -45.90 34.56 -34.78
#